data_AF-A0A2T4DF04-F1
#
_entry.id   AF-A0A2T4DF04-F1
#
_cell.length_a   1.000
_cell.length_b   1.000
_cell.length_c   1.000
_cell.angle_alpha   90.00
_cell.angle_beta   90.00
_cell.angle_gamma   90.00
#
_symmetry.space_group_name_H-M   'P 1'
#
loop_
_entity.id
_entity.type
_entity.pdbx_description
1 polymer ?
#
loop_
_entity_poly.entity_id
_entity_poly.type
_entity_poly.pdbx_seq_one_letter_code
_entity_poly.pdbx_strand_id
1 'polypeptide(L)'
;LNRLYVMDLPNGKPVRITKNNFTEAMPAWSPDGTQIVFATWEEKEGGHLYKVNASGKGKITKLTTDPALYIDPEWSYTQNRIVFNRGANQVYKDAIDPFGSLMMEDLAWISADGGKVILIDKAKGRNTPHFTKNEDRIYLNGKDGLISIRWDGTDEKEHLELTGITTFGSSVDMIHAHDGSHNLLPDAENAWRENNKASTPSEIRISPDGMQALAKINNDVYAVTIPKYGQTPKISVSNPEKAAFPAMKLTVMGGEFPAWSSDSKNIHWSLGASHFIYNLPEGKAYADSVAAAKKAEAEKKKEEKKDSTEVKKEEKKEGKEKEEDKGYIAKELKVKVAYTKDIPEGTILIKGARIITMTDAGVIEKGDILIENSRIVAVGESGSLDVPKGAKTIDATGKTITPGFVDTHAHMWPNWGIHKNQVWIYSANLAYGVTTTRDPQTSTTDVLTYSDMVEAGMIHGPRVYSTGPGVGYWMYKIKSLEHAKEVLKQYSEYYNTKSIKMYLVGNRQQRQWIIMAAKELELMPTTEGGLDYKLNMTQLLDGYPGHGHALPINPIYNDAIQTIAESKMAVTPTLLVSYGGPWAEEFYYATEDVYHDKKLQYFTPYEELAQKSRRRSAWFMEEEHVFQKHAQTMKKLVEADGLAGIGSHGQLQGLGYHWELWSMASGGMERMDVL
;
A
#
# COMPACT_ATOMS: atom_id res chain seq x y z
N LEU A 1 -7.48 15.82 -5.89
CA LEU A 1 -6.41 14.88 -5.52
C LEU A 1 -5.06 15.58 -5.72
N ASN A 2 -4.05 15.31 -4.88
CA ASN A 2 -2.73 15.97 -4.92
C ASN A 2 -2.77 17.50 -4.88
N ARG A 3 -3.66 18.07 -4.05
CA ARG A 3 -3.81 19.51 -3.84
C ARG A 3 -3.82 19.83 -2.35
N LEU A 4 -3.44 21.05 -2.02
CA LEU A 4 -3.37 21.51 -0.65
C LEU A 4 -4.70 22.08 -0.15
N TYR A 5 -5.19 21.54 0.97
CA TYR A 5 -6.41 21.98 1.65
C TYR A 5 -6.12 22.34 3.11
N VAL A 6 -6.89 23.29 3.64
CA VAL A 6 -6.92 23.63 5.07
C VAL A 6 -8.35 23.47 5.57
N MET A 7 -8.50 22.95 6.79
CA MET A 7 -9.78 22.72 7.44
C MET A 7 -9.70 23.13 8.91
N ASP A 8 -10.65 23.95 9.37
CA ASP A 8 -10.82 24.23 10.80
C ASP A 8 -11.37 22.99 11.51
N LEU A 9 -10.75 22.56 12.61
CA LEU A 9 -11.22 21.41 13.37
C LEU A 9 -12.18 21.83 14.50
N PRO A 10 -13.17 21.00 14.88
CA PRO A 10 -13.46 19.68 14.30
C PRO A 10 -14.43 19.69 13.12
N ASN A 11 -15.16 20.79 12.88
CA ASN A 11 -16.35 20.81 12.02
C ASN A 11 -16.25 21.73 10.78
N GLY A 12 -15.07 22.28 10.50
CA GLY A 12 -14.84 23.10 9.31
C GLY A 12 -14.97 22.29 8.02
N LYS A 13 -15.05 22.99 6.89
CA LYS A 13 -15.02 22.35 5.57
C LYS A 13 -13.59 22.47 5.01
N PRO A 14 -13.01 21.41 4.42
CA PRO A 14 -11.75 21.55 3.70
C PRO A 14 -11.86 22.58 2.58
N VAL A 15 -10.97 23.58 2.61
CA VAL A 15 -10.87 24.63 1.59
C VAL A 15 -9.54 24.48 0.87
N ARG A 16 -9.58 24.40 -0.46
CA ARG A 16 -8.38 24.39 -1.28
C ARG A 16 -7.71 25.76 -1.21
N ILE A 17 -6.43 25.80 -0.89
CA ILE A 17 -5.69 27.07 -0.69
C ILE A 17 -4.77 27.45 -1.85
N THR A 18 -4.74 26.64 -2.91
CA THR A 18 -3.96 26.85 -4.13
C THR A 18 -4.84 26.70 -5.38
N LYS A 19 -4.36 27.17 -6.54
CA LYS A 19 -5.07 27.05 -7.83
C LYS A 19 -4.26 26.34 -8.92
N ASN A 20 -3.09 25.79 -8.59
CA ASN A 20 -2.17 25.18 -9.56
C ASN A 20 -2.53 23.74 -9.90
N ASN A 21 -1.93 23.20 -10.96
CA ASN A 21 -2.22 21.84 -11.43
C ASN A 21 -1.05 20.85 -11.30
N PHE A 22 0.09 21.28 -10.75
CA PHE A 22 1.17 20.39 -10.36
C PHE A 22 0.83 19.63 -9.06
N THR A 23 1.60 18.58 -8.74
CA THR A 23 1.48 17.85 -7.47
C THR A 23 1.87 18.77 -6.31
N GLU A 24 1.06 18.81 -5.26
CA GLU A 24 1.32 19.55 -4.01
C GLU A 24 1.36 18.53 -2.87
N ALA A 25 2.52 18.33 -2.24
CA ALA A 25 2.77 17.24 -1.30
C ALA A 25 3.61 17.69 -0.09
N MET A 26 3.63 16.84 0.95
CA MET A 26 4.44 17.02 2.16
C MET A 26 4.34 18.42 2.78
N PRO A 27 3.13 18.90 3.14
CA PRO A 27 2.97 20.22 3.70
C PRO A 27 3.46 20.29 5.15
N ALA A 28 4.11 21.40 5.51
CA ALA A 28 4.46 21.73 6.89
C ALA A 28 4.05 23.16 7.25
N TRP A 29 3.51 23.32 8.46
CA TRP A 29 3.09 24.61 8.99
C TRP A 29 4.29 25.42 9.47
N SER A 30 4.25 26.74 9.24
CA SER A 30 5.16 27.66 9.91
C SER A 30 4.90 27.66 11.43
N PRO A 31 5.89 27.99 12.28
CA PRO A 31 5.75 27.96 13.74
C PRO A 31 4.63 28.85 14.29
N ASP A 32 4.30 29.92 13.58
CA ASP A 32 3.23 30.87 13.91
C ASP A 32 1.86 30.47 13.34
N GLY A 33 1.79 29.38 12.56
CA GLY A 33 0.57 28.87 11.93
C GLY A 33 0.02 29.73 10.79
N THR A 34 0.76 30.73 10.29
CA THR A 34 0.25 31.64 9.26
C THR A 34 0.57 31.21 7.83
N GLN A 35 1.56 30.34 7.65
CA GLN A 35 2.05 29.89 6.35
C GLN A 35 2.20 28.37 6.31
N ILE A 36 2.19 27.83 5.11
CA ILE A 36 2.45 26.41 4.84
C ILE A 36 3.52 26.35 3.75
N VAL A 37 4.59 25.59 4.00
CA VAL A 37 5.55 25.16 2.97
C VAL A 37 5.13 23.80 2.45
N PHE A 38 5.37 23.52 1.17
CA PHE A 38 5.07 22.23 0.57
C PHE A 38 6.03 21.95 -0.60
N ALA A 39 6.25 20.67 -0.86
CA ALA A 39 6.98 20.18 -2.02
C ALA A 39 6.04 20.09 -3.23
N THR A 40 6.62 20.25 -4.42
CA THR A 40 5.91 20.16 -5.69
C THR A 40 6.57 19.21 -6.65
N TRP A 41 5.80 18.69 -7.60
CA TRP A 41 6.33 17.97 -8.76
C TRP A 41 5.53 18.26 -10.02
N GLU A 42 6.24 18.51 -11.11
CA GLU A 42 5.71 18.58 -12.48
C GLU A 42 6.79 18.10 -13.45
N GLU A 43 6.40 17.38 -14.51
CA GLU A 43 7.34 16.65 -15.34
C GLU A 43 8.30 17.55 -16.14
N LYS A 44 7.83 18.71 -16.60
CA LYS A 44 8.65 19.66 -17.38
C LYS A 44 9.56 20.46 -16.46
N GLU A 45 9.00 21.11 -15.45
CA GLU A 45 9.73 22.01 -14.56
C GLU A 45 10.55 21.29 -13.49
N GLY A 46 10.20 20.05 -13.14
CA GLY A 46 10.77 19.36 -11.98
C GLY A 46 10.16 19.85 -10.66
N GLY A 47 10.70 19.35 -9.56
CA GLY A 47 10.21 19.69 -8.23
C GLY A 47 10.79 20.99 -7.67
N HIS A 48 10.00 21.63 -6.81
CA HIS A 48 10.35 22.88 -6.12
C HIS A 48 9.68 22.98 -4.75
N LEU A 49 10.21 23.83 -3.88
CA LEU A 49 9.53 24.24 -2.65
C LEU A 49 8.75 25.52 -2.88
N TYR A 50 7.51 25.54 -2.40
CA TYR A 50 6.64 26.71 -2.40
C TYR A 50 6.12 26.96 -0.99
N LYS A 51 5.74 28.22 -0.74
CA LYS A 51 4.94 28.59 0.42
C LYS A 51 3.66 29.31 0.05
N VAL A 52 2.65 29.17 0.91
CA VAL A 52 1.34 29.82 0.77
C VAL A 52 0.82 30.26 2.14
N ASN A 53 -0.02 31.30 2.18
CA ASN A 53 -0.71 31.68 3.39
C ASN A 53 -1.79 30.64 3.73
N ALA A 54 -1.89 30.24 5.00
CA ALA A 54 -2.85 29.25 5.45
C ALA A 54 -4.32 29.65 5.23
N SER A 55 -4.62 30.96 5.17
CA SER A 55 -5.96 31.46 4.84
C SER A 55 -6.35 31.29 3.36
N GLY A 56 -5.42 30.84 2.51
CA GLY A 56 -5.58 30.77 1.05
C GLY A 56 -5.61 32.13 0.35
N LYS A 57 -5.40 33.24 1.08
CA LYS A 57 -5.30 34.59 0.50
C LYS A 57 -3.89 34.85 -0.03
N GLY A 58 -3.82 35.50 -1.19
CA GLY A 58 -2.55 35.87 -1.84
C GLY A 58 -2.07 34.85 -2.87
N LYS A 59 -0.88 35.11 -3.44
CA LYS A 59 -0.22 34.20 -4.38
C LYS A 59 0.72 33.25 -3.64
N ILE A 60 0.86 32.03 -4.14
CA ILE A 60 1.94 31.15 -3.70
C ILE A 60 3.30 31.75 -4.08
N THR A 61 4.32 31.49 -3.27
CA THR A 61 5.68 31.99 -3.48
C THR A 61 6.61 30.81 -3.70
N LYS A 62 7.31 30.79 -4.84
CA LYS A 62 8.37 29.82 -5.14
C LYS A 62 9.59 30.16 -4.30
N LEU A 63 10.10 29.20 -3.53
CA LEU A 63 11.26 29.40 -2.66
C LEU A 63 12.57 29.03 -3.34
N THR A 64 12.57 27.93 -4.12
CA THR A 64 13.78 27.40 -4.75
C THR A 64 13.90 27.82 -6.21
N THR A 65 15.13 28.08 -6.65
CA THR A 65 15.44 28.38 -8.06
C THR A 65 15.72 27.13 -8.87
N ASP A 66 16.41 26.17 -8.27
CA ASP A 66 16.90 24.98 -8.98
C ASP A 66 15.85 23.87 -8.92
N PRO A 67 15.56 23.22 -10.07
CA PRO A 67 14.70 22.05 -10.08
C PRO A 67 15.41 20.88 -9.40
N ALA A 68 14.70 20.20 -8.49
CA ALA A 68 15.19 19.04 -7.76
C ALA A 68 14.01 18.23 -7.20
N LEU A 69 14.28 17.03 -6.72
CA LEU A 69 13.35 16.36 -5.80
C LEU A 69 13.52 17.01 -4.42
N TYR A 70 12.45 17.56 -3.84
CA TYR A 70 12.44 18.13 -2.50
C TYR A 70 11.49 17.32 -1.63
N ILE A 71 11.95 16.88 -0.45
CA ILE A 71 11.24 15.95 0.43
C ILE A 71 11.28 16.49 1.86
N ASP A 72 10.18 16.28 2.59
CA ASP A 72 10.02 16.60 4.01
C ASP A 72 10.48 18.03 4.39
N PRO A 73 9.93 19.10 3.79
CA PRO A 73 10.27 20.45 4.19
C PRO A 73 9.74 20.74 5.59
N GLU A 74 10.58 21.26 6.48
CA GLU A 74 10.21 21.59 7.86
C GLU A 74 10.78 22.94 8.30
N TRP A 75 9.98 23.71 9.04
CA TRP A 75 10.38 25.01 9.58
C TRP A 75 11.16 24.90 10.88
N SER A 76 12.23 25.69 11.00
CA SER A 76 12.85 25.96 12.30
C SER A 76 11.91 26.78 13.19
N TYR A 77 11.82 26.43 14.49
CA TYR A 77 11.11 27.24 15.49
C TYR A 77 11.83 28.54 15.86
N THR A 78 13.15 28.60 15.63
CA THR A 78 14.03 29.63 16.20
C THR A 78 14.68 30.51 15.13
N GLN A 79 14.75 30.05 13.88
CA GLN A 79 15.41 30.74 12.78
C GLN A 79 14.50 30.89 11.56
N ASN A 80 14.78 31.90 10.72
CA ASN A 80 14.12 32.07 9.42
C ASN A 80 14.63 31.06 8.38
N ARG A 81 14.46 29.75 8.65
CA ARG A 81 15.00 28.64 7.86
C ARG A 81 13.99 27.52 7.71
N ILE A 82 14.03 26.89 6.54
CA ILE A 82 13.33 25.65 6.22
C ILE A 82 14.37 24.61 5.83
N VAL A 83 14.39 23.48 6.53
CA VAL A 83 15.24 22.31 6.21
C VAL A 83 14.46 21.34 5.33
N PHE A 84 15.15 20.56 4.51
CA PHE A 84 14.55 19.52 3.66
C PHE A 84 15.61 18.53 3.20
N ASN A 85 15.16 17.35 2.79
CA ASN A 85 15.97 16.44 1.99
C ASN A 85 15.85 16.81 0.51
N ARG A 86 16.96 16.66 -0.23
CA ARG A 86 17.02 16.96 -1.68
C ARG A 86 17.62 15.79 -2.45
N GLY A 87 16.99 15.42 -3.55
CA GLY A 87 17.48 14.45 -4.54
C GLY A 87 17.63 15.07 -5.92
N ALA A 88 18.38 14.40 -6.81
CA ALA A 88 18.57 14.87 -8.17
C ALA A 88 17.24 14.88 -8.97
N ASN A 89 16.99 15.97 -9.69
CA ASN A 89 15.80 16.12 -10.53
C ASN A 89 15.70 15.01 -11.59
N GLN A 90 16.80 14.73 -12.27
CA GLN A 90 16.82 13.76 -13.37
C GLN A 90 16.57 12.33 -12.87
N VAL A 91 17.17 11.97 -11.73
CA VAL A 91 16.98 10.64 -11.11
C VAL A 91 15.50 10.39 -10.81
N TYR A 92 14.79 11.36 -10.23
CA TYR A 92 13.37 11.18 -9.96
C TYR A 92 12.49 11.22 -11.22
N LYS A 93 12.82 12.05 -12.22
CA LYS A 93 12.16 12.03 -13.55
C LYS A 93 12.23 10.63 -14.17
N ASP A 94 13.41 10.05 -14.19
CA ASP A 94 13.68 8.77 -14.83
C ASP A 94 13.28 7.57 -13.95
N ALA A 95 12.92 7.79 -12.68
CA ALA A 95 12.52 6.72 -11.76
C ALA A 95 11.31 5.96 -12.32
N ILE A 96 11.53 4.66 -12.56
CA ILE A 96 10.56 3.68 -13.06
C ILE A 96 9.96 2.84 -11.92
N ASP A 97 10.61 2.86 -10.76
CA ASP A 97 10.34 2.05 -9.60
C ASP A 97 9.70 2.90 -8.46
N PRO A 98 9.12 2.26 -7.44
CA PRO A 98 8.37 2.96 -6.40
C PRO A 98 9.26 3.84 -5.49
N PHE A 99 10.57 3.58 -5.45
CA PHE A 99 11.52 4.13 -4.49
C PHE A 99 12.19 5.41 -4.96
N GLY A 100 11.82 5.95 -6.13
CA GLY A 100 12.39 7.19 -6.66
C GLY A 100 12.38 8.34 -5.64
N SER A 101 11.32 8.47 -4.83
CA SER A 101 11.20 9.51 -3.79
C SER A 101 12.20 9.33 -2.64
N LEU A 102 12.77 8.14 -2.46
CA LEU A 102 13.75 7.80 -1.43
C LEU A 102 15.19 8.08 -1.86
N MET A 103 15.42 8.44 -3.13
CA MET A 103 16.74 8.77 -3.69
C MET A 103 17.20 10.18 -3.27
N MET A 104 17.29 10.39 -1.96
CA MET A 104 17.74 11.62 -1.33
C MET A 104 19.26 11.64 -1.24
N GLU A 105 19.90 12.70 -1.73
CA GLU A 105 21.36 12.84 -1.74
C GLU A 105 21.85 13.81 -0.67
N ASP A 106 21.10 14.88 -0.46
CA ASP A 106 21.50 16.02 0.35
C ASP A 106 20.51 16.29 1.47
N LEU A 107 21.03 16.71 2.62
CA LEU A 107 20.28 17.44 3.65
C LEU A 107 20.64 18.92 3.49
N ALA A 108 19.65 19.78 3.29
CA ALA A 108 19.89 21.17 2.97
C ALA A 108 18.86 22.08 3.64
N TRP A 109 19.13 23.39 3.63
CA TRP A 109 18.18 24.40 4.08
C TRP A 109 18.11 25.60 3.14
N ILE A 110 17.02 26.36 3.27
CA ILE A 110 16.79 27.62 2.57
C ILE A 110 16.19 28.65 3.53
N SER A 111 16.42 29.94 3.27
CA SER A 111 15.66 30.99 3.97
C SER A 111 14.16 30.81 3.68
N ALA A 112 13.31 31.08 4.65
CA ALA A 112 11.87 31.00 4.40
C ALA A 112 11.37 32.04 3.38
N ASP A 113 12.18 33.06 3.06
CA ASP A 113 11.90 34.04 2.02
C ASP A 113 12.37 33.59 0.62
N GLY A 114 12.98 32.40 0.55
CA GLY A 114 13.50 31.79 -0.67
C GLY A 114 14.94 32.17 -0.97
N GLY A 115 15.42 31.77 -2.15
CA GLY A 115 16.76 32.08 -2.65
C GLY A 115 17.68 30.85 -2.74
N LYS A 116 18.95 31.04 -2.37
CA LYS A 116 19.98 30.00 -2.53
C LYS A 116 19.81 28.89 -1.50
N VAL A 117 19.78 27.65 -1.99
CA VAL A 117 19.86 26.45 -1.15
C VAL A 117 21.26 26.29 -0.58
N ILE A 118 21.35 26.03 0.73
CA ILE A 118 22.60 25.82 1.47
C ILE A 118 22.67 24.36 1.91
N LEU A 119 23.73 23.66 1.52
CA LEU A 119 23.99 22.28 1.91
C LEU A 119 24.39 22.21 3.40
N ILE A 120 23.85 21.24 4.12
CA ILE A 120 24.22 20.91 5.51
C ILE A 120 25.21 19.75 5.50
N ASP A 121 24.79 18.60 4.93
CA ASP A 121 25.60 17.39 4.74
C ASP A 121 24.92 16.54 3.65
N LYS A 122 25.56 15.43 3.25
CA LYS A 122 24.87 14.35 2.52
C LYS A 122 23.80 13.72 3.39
N ALA A 123 22.71 13.27 2.77
CA ALA A 123 21.58 12.66 3.47
C ALA A 123 22.02 11.42 4.26
N LYS A 124 22.86 10.54 3.68
CA LYS A 124 23.38 9.32 4.34
C LYS A 124 22.26 8.45 4.96
N GLY A 125 21.12 8.38 4.30
CA GLY A 125 19.92 7.68 4.79
C GLY A 125 19.12 8.45 5.85
N ARG A 126 19.60 9.62 6.31
CA ARG A 126 18.90 10.48 7.26
C ARG A 126 17.69 11.14 6.59
N ASN A 127 16.54 11.04 7.24
CA ASN A 127 15.28 11.54 6.71
C ASN A 127 14.39 12.12 7.82
N THR A 128 13.20 12.61 7.45
CA THR A 128 12.20 13.18 8.36
C THR A 128 12.81 14.25 9.27
N PRO A 129 13.35 15.35 8.73
CA PRO A 129 13.82 16.46 9.56
C PRO A 129 12.68 17.05 10.40
N HIS A 130 12.95 17.31 11.67
CA HIS A 130 12.00 17.91 12.60
C HIS A 130 12.73 18.64 13.74
N PHE A 131 11.99 19.41 14.54
CA PHE A 131 12.56 20.33 15.53
C PHE A 131 11.88 20.28 16.88
N THR A 132 12.61 20.74 17.89
CA THR A 132 12.04 21.15 19.18
C THR A 132 12.00 22.68 19.24
N LYS A 133 11.22 23.22 20.18
CA LYS A 133 11.17 24.65 20.49
C LYS A 133 12.33 25.12 21.37
N ASN A 134 13.03 24.17 22.00
CA ASN A 134 13.99 24.45 23.07
C ASN A 134 15.44 24.34 22.60
N GLU A 135 15.69 23.64 21.49
CA GLU A 135 17.02 23.42 20.94
C GLU A 135 17.08 23.81 19.47
N ASP A 136 18.15 24.52 19.10
CA ASP A 136 18.40 24.92 17.71
C ASP A 136 19.23 23.86 16.97
N ARG A 137 18.60 22.69 16.76
CA ARG A 137 19.20 21.52 16.11
C ARG A 137 18.17 20.80 15.25
N ILE A 138 18.65 20.17 14.19
CA ILE A 138 17.81 19.39 13.27
C ILE A 138 17.79 17.95 13.78
N TYR A 139 16.61 17.45 14.15
CA TYR A 139 16.40 16.04 14.50
C TYR A 139 16.01 15.24 13.26
N LEU A 140 16.50 14.02 13.14
CA LEU A 140 16.37 13.17 11.96
C LEU A 140 16.24 11.70 12.38
N ASN A 141 15.67 10.88 11.52
CA ASN A 141 15.78 9.42 11.62
C ASN A 141 17.09 8.97 10.98
N GLY A 142 17.98 8.37 11.76
CA GLY A 142 19.18 7.69 11.28
C GLY A 142 18.96 6.19 11.11
N LYS A 143 20.05 5.46 10.85
CA LYS A 143 20.02 4.00 10.64
C LYS A 143 19.47 3.23 11.85
N ASP A 144 19.91 3.61 13.05
CA ASP A 144 19.63 2.86 14.29
C ASP A 144 18.58 3.55 15.18
N GLY A 145 18.17 4.77 14.85
CA GLY A 145 17.16 5.50 15.62
C GLY A 145 17.19 7.02 15.43
N LEU A 146 16.73 7.75 16.45
CA LEU A 146 16.65 9.21 16.43
C LEU A 146 18.03 9.82 16.66
N ILE A 147 18.41 10.74 15.78
CA ILE A 147 19.66 11.51 15.87
C ILE A 147 19.38 13.01 15.75
N SER A 148 20.39 13.84 15.98
CA SER A 148 20.36 15.26 15.63
C SER A 148 21.69 15.76 15.10
N ILE A 149 21.66 16.80 14.27
CA ILE A 149 22.84 17.43 13.68
C ILE A 149 22.72 18.96 13.74
N ARG A 150 23.86 19.66 13.70
CA ARG A 150 23.89 21.13 13.56
C ARG A 150 23.61 21.57 12.12
N TRP A 151 23.23 22.83 11.96
CA TRP A 151 23.00 23.47 10.67
C TRP A 151 24.23 23.54 9.73
N ASP A 152 25.43 23.30 10.27
CA ASP A 152 26.70 23.25 9.52
C ASP A 152 27.17 21.80 9.24
N GLY A 153 26.34 20.80 9.56
CA GLY A 153 26.65 19.39 9.35
C GLY A 153 27.56 18.77 10.41
N THR A 154 27.92 19.50 11.47
CA THR A 154 28.80 19.01 12.53
C THR A 154 28.03 18.47 13.76
N ASP A 155 28.77 17.84 14.68
CA ASP A 155 28.30 17.45 16.01
C ASP A 155 27.04 16.57 15.95
N GLU A 156 27.05 15.50 15.15
CA GLU A 156 25.96 14.52 15.15
C GLU A 156 25.84 13.82 16.51
N LYS A 157 24.61 13.64 16.99
CA LYS A 157 24.31 13.02 18.28
C LYS A 157 23.17 12.03 18.14
N GLU A 158 23.33 10.87 18.75
CA GLU A 158 22.27 9.89 18.94
C GLU A 158 21.44 10.21 20.18
N HIS A 159 20.12 10.00 20.09
CA HIS A 159 19.17 10.32 21.17
C HIS A 159 18.34 9.13 21.61
N LEU A 160 18.01 8.20 20.72
CA LEU A 160 17.10 7.10 21.03
C LEU A 160 17.16 5.99 19.97
N GLU A 161 17.31 4.75 20.40
CA GLU A 161 17.04 3.56 19.58
C GLU A 161 15.76 2.88 20.07
N LEU A 162 14.88 2.49 19.15
CA LEU A 162 13.62 1.81 19.46
C LEU A 162 13.51 0.46 18.75
N THR A 163 12.87 -0.50 19.43
CA THR A 163 12.47 -1.78 18.84
C THR A 163 11.03 -2.14 19.21
N GLY A 164 10.30 -2.75 18.28
CA GLY A 164 8.92 -3.18 18.45
C GLY A 164 8.78 -4.67 18.73
N ILE A 165 7.62 -5.19 18.32
CA ILE A 165 7.33 -6.62 18.41
C ILE A 165 8.22 -7.42 17.45
N THR A 166 8.42 -8.70 17.78
CA THR A 166 8.93 -9.70 16.85
C THR A 166 7.74 -10.37 16.15
N THR A 167 7.75 -10.34 14.82
CA THR A 167 6.78 -11.01 13.95
C THR A 167 7.33 -12.34 13.44
N PHE A 168 6.44 -13.26 13.05
CA PHE A 168 6.83 -14.55 12.49
C PHE A 168 7.50 -14.35 11.12
N GLY A 169 8.68 -14.92 10.89
CA GLY A 169 9.36 -14.87 9.58
C GLY A 169 10.09 -13.55 9.27
N SER A 170 10.50 -12.80 10.30
CA SER A 170 11.13 -11.48 10.15
C SER A 170 12.63 -11.52 9.80
N SER A 171 12.97 -11.73 8.53
CA SER A 171 14.33 -11.48 8.02
C SER A 171 14.55 -10.00 7.68
N VAL A 172 15.79 -9.52 7.81
CA VAL A 172 16.21 -8.16 7.40
C VAL A 172 16.36 -8.04 5.88
N ASP A 173 16.38 -9.15 5.16
CA ASP A 173 16.76 -9.22 3.74
C ASP A 173 15.58 -9.05 2.78
N MET A 174 14.38 -8.81 3.31
CA MET A 174 13.12 -8.68 2.56
C MET A 174 13.08 -7.52 1.55
N ILE A 175 14.10 -6.64 1.54
CA ILE A 175 14.15 -5.48 0.65
C ILE A 175 15.21 -5.64 -0.46
N HIS A 176 16.12 -6.62 -0.41
CA HIS A 176 17.26 -6.69 -1.33
C HIS A 176 17.71 -8.10 -1.75
N ALA A 177 16.79 -9.03 -1.98
CA ALA A 177 17.13 -10.24 -2.72
C ALA A 177 17.21 -9.93 -4.23
N HIS A 178 18.39 -9.49 -4.68
CA HIS A 178 18.71 -9.27 -6.10
C HIS A 178 18.71 -10.56 -6.95
N ASP A 179 18.42 -11.71 -6.35
CA ASP A 179 18.47 -13.04 -6.97
C ASP A 179 17.08 -13.60 -7.34
N GLY A 180 16.01 -12.81 -7.19
CA GLY A 180 14.65 -13.29 -7.50
C GLY A 180 14.11 -14.30 -6.48
N SER A 181 14.77 -14.50 -5.34
CA SER A 181 14.26 -15.36 -4.27
C SER A 181 13.10 -14.65 -3.54
N HIS A 182 11.87 -14.96 -3.94
CA HIS A 182 10.67 -14.68 -3.15
C HIS A 182 10.50 -15.70 -1.99
N ASN A 183 11.60 -16.06 -1.33
CA ASN A 183 11.59 -17.02 -0.24
C ASN A 183 11.21 -16.31 1.07
N LEU A 184 9.91 -16.03 1.18
CA LEU A 184 9.26 -15.45 2.36
C LEU A 184 9.25 -16.43 3.56
N LEU A 185 9.40 -17.72 3.26
CA LEU A 185 9.76 -18.75 4.21
C LEU A 185 11.24 -19.07 3.99
N PRO A 186 12.01 -19.25 5.07
CA PRO A 186 13.40 -19.64 4.93
C PRO A 186 13.47 -20.98 4.16
N ASP A 187 14.40 -21.07 3.20
CA ASP A 187 14.68 -22.32 2.50
C ASP A 187 15.08 -23.42 3.50
N ALA A 188 15.08 -24.69 3.08
CA ALA A 188 15.40 -25.81 3.97
C ALA A 188 16.77 -25.68 4.67
N GLU A 189 17.71 -24.94 4.07
CA GLU A 189 19.07 -24.73 4.57
C GLU A 189 19.15 -23.58 5.59
N ASN A 190 18.21 -22.63 5.54
CA ASN A 190 18.08 -21.49 6.44
C ASN A 190 16.92 -21.63 7.43
N ALA A 191 16.05 -22.64 7.28
CA ALA A 191 14.85 -22.85 8.11
C ALA A 191 15.17 -23.14 9.58
N TRP A 192 16.40 -23.57 9.89
CA TRP A 192 16.88 -23.74 11.26
C TRP A 192 17.37 -22.43 11.90
N ARG A 193 17.64 -21.38 11.12
CA ARG A 193 18.05 -20.07 11.64
C ARG A 193 16.80 -19.30 12.04
N GLU A 194 16.58 -19.12 13.34
CA GLU A 194 15.57 -18.18 13.84
C GLU A 194 15.98 -16.74 13.49
N ASN A 195 15.67 -16.30 12.26
CA ASN A 195 15.72 -14.91 11.85
C ASN A 195 14.46 -14.21 12.34
N ASN A 196 14.33 -14.05 13.67
CA ASN A 196 13.18 -13.42 14.32
C ASN A 196 13.65 -12.12 15.00
N LYS A 197 14.06 -11.13 14.21
CA LYS A 197 14.51 -9.84 14.76
C LYS A 197 13.34 -9.00 15.21
N ALA A 198 13.56 -8.17 16.23
CA ALA A 198 12.57 -7.20 16.65
C ALA A 198 12.39 -6.13 15.55
N SER A 199 11.14 -5.70 15.34
CA SER A 199 10.83 -4.70 14.31
C SER A 199 11.47 -3.36 14.64
N THR A 200 11.95 -2.64 13.64
CA THR A 200 12.51 -1.29 13.79
C THR A 200 11.46 -0.22 13.45
N PRO A 201 11.61 1.00 13.97
CA PRO A 201 10.77 2.12 13.58
C PRO A 201 10.99 2.49 12.12
N SER A 202 9.89 2.78 11.44
CA SER A 202 9.87 3.43 10.12
C SER A 202 10.00 4.95 10.23
N GLU A 203 9.59 5.52 11.37
CA GLU A 203 9.64 6.95 11.64
C GLU A 203 9.70 7.18 13.15
N ILE A 204 10.52 8.16 13.56
CA ILE A 204 10.57 8.73 14.91
C ILE A 204 10.53 10.27 14.80
N ARG A 205 9.67 10.92 15.59
CA ARG A 205 9.58 12.38 15.72
C ARG A 205 9.67 12.80 17.18
N ILE A 206 10.65 13.64 17.53
CA ILE A 206 10.72 14.25 18.86
C ILE A 206 9.58 15.25 19.06
N SER A 207 9.05 15.32 20.28
CA SER A 207 8.02 16.28 20.67
C SER A 207 8.57 17.71 20.65
N PRO A 208 7.74 18.73 20.39
CA PRO A 208 8.19 20.13 20.41
C PRO A 208 8.86 20.58 21.71
N ASP A 209 8.56 19.98 22.85
CA ASP A 209 9.22 20.27 24.13
C ASP A 209 10.53 19.47 24.36
N GLY A 210 10.87 18.54 23.48
CA GLY A 210 12.08 17.71 23.55
C GLY A 210 12.05 16.64 24.64
N MET A 211 10.87 16.24 25.15
CA MET A 211 10.75 15.28 26.25
C MET A 211 10.32 13.87 25.82
N GLN A 212 9.63 13.74 24.68
CA GLN A 212 9.06 12.48 24.21
C GLN A 212 9.39 12.26 22.73
N ALA A 213 9.37 11.01 22.31
CA ALA A 213 9.44 10.58 20.93
C ALA A 213 8.10 9.95 20.53
N LEU A 214 7.62 10.30 19.35
CA LEU A 214 6.56 9.61 18.64
C LEU A 214 7.22 8.64 17.67
N ALA A 215 6.81 7.37 17.64
CA ALA A 215 7.42 6.38 16.76
C ALA A 215 6.36 5.54 16.04
N LYS A 216 6.54 5.33 14.74
CA LYS A 216 5.76 4.38 13.94
C LYS A 216 6.57 3.10 13.74
N ILE A 217 6.16 2.01 14.38
CA ILE A 217 6.81 0.69 14.28
C ILE A 217 5.81 -0.33 13.74
N ASN A 218 6.20 -1.08 12.70
CA ASN A 218 5.29 -1.87 11.88
C ASN A 218 4.19 -0.98 11.28
N ASN A 219 2.99 -0.97 11.86
CA ASN A 219 1.96 0.01 11.54
C ASN A 219 1.48 0.83 12.75
N ASP A 220 1.95 0.48 13.96
CA ASP A 220 1.46 1.07 15.21
C ASP A 220 2.25 2.31 15.62
N VAL A 221 1.53 3.24 16.24
CA VAL A 221 2.09 4.50 16.72
C VAL A 221 2.27 4.44 18.23
N TYR A 222 3.45 4.84 18.68
CA TYR A 222 3.87 4.81 20.08
C TYR A 222 4.37 6.18 20.54
N ALA A 223 4.08 6.54 21.78
CA ALA A 223 4.78 7.63 22.47
C ALA A 223 5.76 7.04 23.48
N VAL A 224 6.99 7.56 23.54
CA VAL A 224 8.06 7.08 24.42
C VAL A 224 8.76 8.26 25.08
N THR A 225 9.00 8.19 26.37
CA THR A 225 9.79 9.22 27.08
C THR A 225 11.26 9.11 26.71
N ILE A 226 11.90 10.24 26.37
CA ILE A 226 13.33 10.29 26.05
C ILE A 226 14.11 10.65 27.33
N PRO A 227 14.96 9.76 27.86
CA PRO A 227 15.87 10.10 28.95
C PRO A 227 16.94 11.08 28.44
N LYS A 228 17.09 12.23 29.12
CA LYS A 228 17.98 13.32 28.69
C LYS A 228 19.46 13.13 29.06
N TYR A 229 19.77 12.19 29.94
CA TYR A 229 21.11 12.01 30.51
C TYR A 229 21.54 10.55 30.46
N GLY A 230 22.83 10.33 30.21
CA GLY A 230 23.44 9.01 30.14
C GLY A 230 23.83 8.60 28.72
N GLN A 231 23.98 7.31 28.51
CA GLN A 231 24.20 6.72 27.17
C GLN A 231 22.91 6.75 26.36
N THR A 232 23.03 6.66 25.03
CA THR A 232 21.88 6.54 24.12
C THR A 232 20.97 5.39 24.58
N PRO A 233 19.70 5.66 24.94
CA PRO A 233 18.78 4.64 25.42
C PRO A 233 18.37 3.71 24.28
N LYS A 234 18.34 2.41 24.57
CA LYS A 234 17.75 1.38 23.70
C LYS A 234 16.47 0.88 24.35
N ILE A 235 15.31 1.17 23.76
CA ILE A 235 14.00 0.89 24.38
C ILE A 235 13.19 -0.06 23.51
N SER A 236 12.71 -1.16 24.10
CA SER A 236 11.71 -2.02 23.44
C SER A 236 10.30 -1.59 23.83
N VAL A 237 9.46 -1.38 22.82
CA VAL A 237 8.01 -1.13 22.96
C VAL A 237 7.17 -2.34 22.54
N SER A 238 7.79 -3.52 22.45
CA SER A 238 7.06 -4.79 22.25
C SER A 238 6.01 -5.05 23.33
N ASN A 239 6.27 -4.56 24.55
CA ASN A 239 5.32 -4.44 25.64
C ASN A 239 5.50 -3.08 26.34
N PRO A 240 4.74 -2.04 25.94
CA PRO A 240 4.92 -0.67 26.45
C PRO A 240 4.80 -0.55 27.97
N GLU A 241 3.94 -1.36 28.61
CA GLU A 241 3.76 -1.35 30.08
C GLU A 241 5.02 -1.83 30.83
N LYS A 242 5.91 -2.55 30.15
CA LYS A 242 7.17 -3.10 30.70
C LYS A 242 8.41 -2.47 30.06
N ALA A 243 8.25 -1.40 29.28
CA ALA A 243 9.37 -0.72 28.67
C ALA A 243 10.29 -0.09 29.74
N ALA A 244 11.58 0.04 29.41
CA ALA A 244 12.60 0.59 30.34
C ALA A 244 12.32 2.05 30.73
N PHE A 245 11.57 2.78 29.90
CA PHE A 245 11.07 4.12 30.17
C PHE A 245 9.59 4.19 29.81
N PRO A 246 8.82 5.16 30.36
CA PRO A 246 7.40 5.26 30.09
C PRO A 246 7.12 5.31 28.60
N ALA A 247 6.32 4.35 28.14
CA ALA A 247 5.92 4.20 26.75
C ALA A 247 4.42 3.85 26.67
N MET A 248 3.76 4.31 25.62
CA MET A 248 2.35 4.06 25.36
C MET A 248 2.13 3.67 23.91
N LYS A 249 1.34 2.63 23.66
CA LYS A 249 0.77 2.35 22.34
C LYS A 249 -0.47 3.21 22.16
N LEU A 250 -0.52 4.00 21.09
CA LEU A 250 -1.60 4.96 20.85
C LEU A 250 -2.67 4.43 19.90
N THR A 251 -2.29 3.48 19.04
CA THR A 251 -3.16 2.94 17.99
C THR A 251 -3.61 1.52 18.31
N VAL A 252 -4.84 1.21 17.93
CA VAL A 252 -5.36 -0.17 17.91
C VAL A 252 -5.03 -0.83 16.57
N MET A 253 -5.30 -0.12 15.47
CA MET A 253 -5.20 -0.59 14.09
C MET A 253 -4.16 0.18 13.26
N GLY A 254 -3.15 0.76 13.92
CA GLY A 254 -2.12 1.57 13.27
C GLY A 254 -2.53 2.96 12.78
N GLY A 255 -1.63 3.62 12.04
CA GLY A 255 -1.81 4.98 11.55
C GLY A 255 -0.73 5.45 10.56
N GLU A 256 -1.08 6.43 9.72
CA GLU A 256 -0.20 7.08 8.75
C GLU A 256 0.02 8.55 9.12
N PHE A 257 1.17 9.09 8.72
CA PHE A 257 1.55 10.50 8.91
C PHE A 257 1.44 10.99 10.38
N PRO A 258 2.10 10.30 11.33
CA PRO A 258 2.03 10.68 12.74
C PRO A 258 2.69 12.06 12.98
N ALA A 259 1.98 12.97 13.66
CA ALA A 259 2.46 14.33 13.91
C ALA A 259 2.09 14.86 15.30
N TRP A 260 2.95 15.73 15.84
CA TRP A 260 2.71 16.43 17.10
C TRP A 260 1.90 17.71 16.90
N SER A 261 0.99 18.01 17.82
CA SER A 261 0.56 19.39 18.03
C SER A 261 1.71 20.21 18.64
N SER A 262 1.70 21.52 18.40
CA SER A 262 2.78 22.41 18.85
C SER A 262 2.93 22.51 20.38
N ASP A 263 1.92 22.11 21.15
CA ASP A 263 1.94 22.08 22.62
C ASP A 263 2.43 20.74 23.21
N SER A 264 2.84 19.79 22.36
CA SER A 264 3.29 18.43 22.73
C SER A 264 2.24 17.57 23.43
N LYS A 265 0.96 17.95 23.41
CA LYS A 265 -0.12 17.22 24.12
C LYS A 265 -0.93 16.32 23.23
N ASN A 266 -1.19 16.75 22.00
CA ASN A 266 -1.99 15.99 21.04
C ASN A 266 -1.10 15.36 19.98
N ILE A 267 -1.47 14.15 19.60
CA ILE A 267 -0.85 13.41 18.51
C ILE A 267 -1.92 13.19 17.44
N HIS A 268 -1.51 13.45 16.21
CA HIS A 268 -2.32 13.36 15.02
C HIS A 268 -1.84 12.21 14.15
N TRP A 269 -2.75 11.51 13.49
CA TRP A 269 -2.44 10.58 12.39
C TRP A 269 -3.68 10.45 11.50
N SER A 270 -3.52 9.86 10.32
CA SER A 270 -4.61 9.59 9.39
C SER A 270 -4.67 8.11 9.02
N LEU A 271 -5.86 7.67 8.59
CA LEU A 271 -6.07 6.42 7.86
C LEU A 271 -7.13 6.69 6.81
N GLY A 272 -6.75 6.58 5.53
CA GLY A 272 -7.63 6.95 4.42
C GLY A 272 -8.22 8.35 4.59
N ALA A 273 -9.55 8.46 4.58
CA ALA A 273 -10.27 9.72 4.74
C ALA A 273 -10.54 10.13 6.22
N SER A 274 -9.97 9.43 7.20
CA SER A 274 -10.13 9.74 8.64
C SER A 274 -8.88 10.36 9.24
N HIS A 275 -9.08 11.38 10.07
CA HIS A 275 -8.06 12.01 10.91
C HIS A 275 -8.31 11.69 12.38
N PHE A 276 -7.25 11.34 13.10
CA PHE A 276 -7.32 10.96 14.51
C PHE A 276 -6.55 11.96 15.37
N ILE A 277 -7.05 12.19 16.58
CA ILE A 277 -6.43 13.06 17.58
C ILE A 277 -6.41 12.35 18.93
N TYR A 278 -5.22 12.05 19.43
CA TYR A 278 -5.00 11.44 20.75
C TYR A 278 -4.40 12.46 21.70
N ASN A 279 -5.06 12.70 22.85
CA ASN A 279 -4.50 13.53 23.90
C ASN A 279 -3.67 12.69 24.88
N LEU A 280 -2.36 12.93 24.95
CA LEU A 280 -1.44 12.16 25.79
C LEU A 280 -1.75 12.27 27.30
N PRO A 281 -1.93 13.47 27.88
CA PRO A 281 -2.31 13.60 29.29
C PRO A 281 -3.59 12.85 29.66
N GLU A 282 -4.64 12.96 28.84
CA GLU A 282 -5.90 12.23 29.06
C GLU A 282 -5.72 10.72 28.95
N GLY A 283 -5.00 10.26 27.92
CA GLY A 283 -4.68 8.85 27.74
C GLY A 283 -3.89 8.27 28.91
N LYS A 284 -2.93 9.02 29.45
CA LYS A 284 -2.20 8.63 30.65
C LYS A 284 -3.09 8.58 31.89
N ALA A 285 -3.92 9.60 32.11
CA ALA A 285 -4.86 9.62 33.23
C ALA A 285 -5.85 8.45 33.19
N TYR A 286 -6.29 8.07 31.99
CA TYR A 286 -7.10 6.87 31.78
C TYR A 286 -6.34 5.60 32.18
N ALA A 287 -5.12 5.41 31.68
CA ALA A 287 -4.29 4.25 32.00
C ALA A 287 -4.01 4.12 33.50
N ASP A 288 -3.68 5.23 34.17
CA ASP A 288 -3.44 5.30 35.62
C ASP A 288 -4.72 4.92 36.41
N SER A 289 -5.89 5.39 35.96
CA SER A 289 -7.19 5.04 36.55
C SER A 289 -7.49 3.53 36.43
N VAL A 290 -7.27 2.94 35.26
CA VAL A 290 -7.45 1.50 35.03
C VAL A 290 -6.49 0.67 35.88
N ALA A 291 -5.23 1.08 35.99
CA ALA A 291 -4.23 0.42 36.82
C ALA A 291 -4.63 0.46 38.31
N ALA A 292 -5.11 1.61 38.79
CA ALA A 292 -5.61 1.77 40.16
C ALA A 292 -6.82 0.86 40.43
N ALA A 293 -7.78 0.80 39.50
CA ALA A 293 -8.95 -0.07 39.63
C ALA A 293 -8.57 -1.56 39.68
N LYS A 294 -7.66 -2.02 38.80
CA LYS A 294 -7.14 -3.40 38.80
C LYS A 294 -6.42 -3.74 40.11
N LYS A 295 -5.64 -2.79 40.65
CA LYS A 295 -4.97 -2.97 41.94
C LYS A 295 -5.98 -3.10 43.09
N ALA A 296 -6.99 -2.23 43.13
CA ALA A 296 -8.04 -2.30 44.14
C ALA A 296 -8.86 -3.59 44.06
N GLU A 297 -9.18 -4.09 42.86
CA GLU A 297 -9.86 -5.37 42.67
C GLU A 297 -8.99 -6.56 43.12
N ALA A 298 -7.68 -6.52 42.83
CA ALA A 298 -6.75 -7.54 43.26
C ALA A 298 -6.56 -7.55 44.79
N GLU A 299 -6.58 -6.38 45.45
CA GLU A 299 -6.55 -6.25 46.90
C GLU A 299 -7.83 -6.80 47.53
N LYS A 300 -9.02 -6.46 47.01
CA LYS A 300 -10.30 -7.04 47.45
C LYS A 300 -10.33 -8.56 47.33
N LYS A 301 -9.87 -9.13 46.22
CA LYS A 301 -9.78 -10.60 46.03
C LYS A 301 -8.77 -11.27 46.97
N LYS A 302 -7.76 -10.55 47.47
CA LYS A 302 -6.82 -11.05 48.48
C LYS A 302 -7.42 -10.99 49.88
N GLU A 303 -8.26 -10.01 50.18
CA GLU A 303 -9.02 -9.91 51.43
C GLU A 303 -10.13 -10.97 51.51
N GLU A 304 -10.91 -11.16 50.44
CA GLU A 304 -11.95 -12.20 50.36
C GLU A 304 -11.36 -13.63 50.50
N LYS A 305 -10.12 -13.86 50.04
CA LYS A 305 -9.42 -15.14 50.23
C LYS A 305 -8.84 -15.34 51.64
N LYS A 306 -8.72 -14.28 52.44
CA LYS A 306 -8.28 -14.39 53.85
C LYS A 306 -9.44 -14.67 54.81
N ASP A 307 -10.68 -14.38 54.41
CA ASP A 307 -11.88 -14.56 55.25
C ASP A 307 -12.63 -15.89 55.02
N SER A 308 -12.22 -16.71 54.04
CA SER A 308 -12.88 -17.99 53.74
C SER A 308 -12.13 -19.20 54.31
N THR A 309 -12.35 -19.52 55.59
CA THR A 309 -12.25 -20.90 56.11
C THR A 309 -13.55 -21.65 55.83
N GLU A 310 -13.42 -22.72 55.03
CA GLU A 310 -14.32 -23.88 54.86
C GLU A 310 -15.75 -23.75 54.25
N VAL A 311 -15.89 -24.47 53.12
CA VAL A 311 -17.08 -25.17 52.57
C VAL A 311 -18.15 -24.33 51.83
N LYS A 312 -18.01 -24.24 50.50
CA LYS A 312 -18.88 -24.90 49.50
C LYS A 312 -18.43 -24.55 48.07
N LYS A 313 -17.98 -25.56 47.32
CA LYS A 313 -17.99 -25.55 45.86
C LYS A 313 -19.40 -25.95 45.43
N GLU A 314 -20.13 -25.05 44.79
CA GLU A 314 -20.97 -25.34 43.61
C GLU A 314 -21.63 -24.05 43.10
N GLU A 315 -21.52 -23.87 41.78
CA GLU A 315 -22.35 -23.07 40.88
C GLU A 315 -22.61 -21.58 41.15
N LYS A 316 -21.93 -20.74 40.36
CA LYS A 316 -22.59 -19.81 39.42
C LYS A 316 -21.60 -19.30 38.36
N LYS A 317 -21.61 -19.95 37.19
CA LYS A 317 -21.20 -19.31 35.92
C LYS A 317 -22.41 -18.52 35.41
N GLU A 318 -22.55 -17.28 35.84
CA GLU A 318 -23.32 -16.29 35.08
C GLU A 318 -22.31 -15.41 34.36
N GLY A 319 -22.32 -15.52 33.03
CA GLY A 319 -21.51 -14.71 32.14
C GLY A 319 -21.90 -13.25 32.29
N LYS A 320 -21.08 -12.49 33.00
CA LYS A 320 -20.88 -11.09 32.64
C LYS A 320 -19.95 -11.12 31.43
N GLU A 321 -20.47 -10.73 30.27
CA GLU A 321 -19.64 -10.19 29.21
C GLU A 321 -18.70 -9.17 29.87
N LYS A 322 -17.41 -9.51 29.96
CA LYS A 322 -16.42 -8.48 30.21
C LYS A 322 -16.45 -7.64 28.95
N GLU A 323 -17.07 -6.46 29.01
CA GLU A 323 -16.71 -5.40 28.07
C GLU A 323 -15.19 -5.29 28.10
N GLU A 324 -14.54 -5.70 27.01
CA GLU A 324 -13.11 -5.50 26.86
C GLU A 324 -12.85 -4.00 26.94
N ASP A 325 -12.00 -3.61 27.89
CA ASP A 325 -11.48 -2.24 27.98
C ASP A 325 -10.77 -1.92 26.66
N LYS A 326 -11.42 -1.13 25.80
CA LYS A 326 -10.90 -0.71 24.50
C LYS A 326 -9.77 0.32 24.60
N GLY A 327 -9.35 0.67 25.82
CA GLY A 327 -8.37 1.71 26.09
C GLY A 327 -8.95 3.11 25.87
N TYR A 328 -8.12 4.12 26.10
CA TYR A 328 -8.44 5.48 25.67
C TYR A 328 -8.37 5.56 24.14
N ILE A 329 -9.48 5.93 23.52
CA ILE A 329 -9.64 5.97 22.06
C ILE A 329 -9.41 7.39 21.57
N ALA A 330 -8.61 7.53 20.50
CA ALA A 330 -8.40 8.81 19.84
C ALA A 330 -9.72 9.37 19.25
N LYS A 331 -9.88 10.68 19.29
CA LYS A 331 -10.99 11.36 18.62
C LYS A 331 -10.83 11.20 17.11
N GLU A 332 -11.85 10.65 16.46
CA GLU A 332 -11.90 10.50 15.00
C GLU A 332 -12.69 11.63 14.33
N LEU A 333 -12.18 12.12 13.20
CA LEU A 333 -12.80 13.13 12.34
C LEU A 333 -12.74 12.66 10.88
N LYS A 334 -13.90 12.48 10.23
CA LYS A 334 -13.96 12.18 8.80
C LYS A 334 -13.68 13.44 7.97
N VAL A 335 -12.67 13.39 7.10
CA VAL A 335 -12.33 14.45 6.15
C VAL A 335 -12.91 14.11 4.78
N LYS A 336 -13.72 15.00 4.21
CA LYS A 336 -14.34 14.79 2.90
C LYS A 336 -13.87 15.85 1.92
N VAL A 337 -13.20 15.41 0.86
CA VAL A 337 -12.80 16.25 -0.29
C VAL A 337 -13.49 15.69 -1.52
N ALA A 338 -14.28 16.51 -2.21
CA ALA A 338 -14.96 16.12 -3.44
C ALA A 338 -14.15 16.52 -4.67
N TYR A 339 -14.31 15.75 -5.75
CA TYR A 339 -13.82 16.07 -7.08
C TYR A 339 -14.89 15.78 -8.13
N THR A 340 -14.78 16.42 -9.29
CA THR A 340 -15.65 16.15 -10.43
C THR A 340 -14.99 15.11 -11.32
N LYS A 341 -15.72 14.02 -11.60
CA LYS A 341 -15.29 12.97 -12.51
C LYS A 341 -15.43 13.44 -13.96
N ASP A 342 -14.43 13.19 -14.79
CA ASP A 342 -14.53 13.39 -16.23
C ASP A 342 -15.37 12.26 -16.86
N ILE A 343 -16.64 12.55 -17.16
CA ILE A 343 -17.57 11.61 -17.78
C ILE A 343 -17.82 12.08 -19.22
N PRO A 344 -17.40 11.32 -20.25
CA PRO A 344 -17.71 11.63 -21.64
C PRO A 344 -19.23 11.73 -21.89
N GLU A 345 -19.66 12.78 -22.56
CA GLU A 345 -21.04 12.98 -23.01
C GLU A 345 -21.17 12.69 -24.52
N GLY A 346 -22.29 12.09 -24.92
CA GLY A 346 -22.64 11.83 -26.31
C GLY A 346 -22.91 10.35 -26.65
N THR A 347 -23.17 10.10 -27.94
CA THR A 347 -23.54 8.79 -28.47
C THR A 347 -22.55 8.32 -29.52
N ILE A 348 -22.07 7.07 -29.40
CA ILE A 348 -21.15 6.42 -30.35
C ILE A 348 -21.76 5.11 -30.83
N LEU A 349 -21.72 4.88 -32.14
CA LEU A 349 -22.03 3.58 -32.75
C LEU A 349 -20.74 2.96 -33.28
N ILE A 350 -20.31 1.84 -32.72
CA ILE A 350 -19.26 1.01 -33.31
C ILE A 350 -19.94 0.02 -34.25
N LYS A 351 -19.61 0.05 -35.54
CA LYS A 351 -20.39 -0.63 -36.59
C LYS A 351 -19.62 -1.73 -37.29
N GLY A 352 -20.25 -2.88 -37.50
CA GLY A 352 -19.81 -3.93 -38.42
C GLY A 352 -18.69 -4.85 -37.93
N ALA A 353 -18.44 -4.93 -36.62
CA ALA A 353 -17.40 -5.78 -36.05
C ALA A 353 -17.85 -7.24 -35.86
N ARG A 354 -16.91 -8.17 -35.78
CA ARG A 354 -17.14 -9.48 -35.14
C ARG A 354 -17.10 -9.29 -33.63
N ILE A 355 -18.17 -9.58 -32.91
CA ILE A 355 -18.31 -9.31 -31.48
C ILE A 355 -18.30 -10.63 -30.70
N ILE A 356 -17.33 -10.80 -29.81
CA ILE A 356 -17.32 -11.87 -28.80
C ILE A 356 -18.08 -11.33 -27.58
N THR A 357 -19.26 -11.86 -27.31
CA THR A 357 -20.13 -11.28 -26.27
C THR A 357 -19.77 -11.72 -24.85
N MET A 358 -19.09 -12.86 -24.70
CA MET A 358 -18.86 -13.55 -23.40
C MET A 358 -20.17 -13.85 -22.65
N THR A 359 -21.24 -14.12 -23.40
CA THR A 359 -22.56 -14.52 -22.89
C THR A 359 -23.12 -15.67 -23.71
N ASP A 360 -24.28 -16.19 -23.32
CA ASP A 360 -25.02 -17.22 -24.07
C ASP A 360 -25.39 -16.79 -25.51
N ALA A 361 -25.34 -15.49 -25.83
CA ALA A 361 -25.52 -14.99 -27.19
C ALA A 361 -24.35 -15.36 -28.14
N GLY A 362 -23.24 -15.87 -27.60
CA GLY A 362 -22.11 -16.35 -28.38
C GLY A 362 -21.38 -15.25 -29.15
N VAL A 363 -21.06 -15.51 -30.41
CA VAL A 363 -20.36 -14.57 -31.29
C VAL A 363 -21.33 -13.99 -32.32
N ILE A 364 -21.35 -12.66 -32.43
CA ILE A 364 -22.05 -11.95 -33.49
C ILE A 364 -21.04 -11.66 -34.60
N GLU A 365 -21.11 -12.38 -35.71
CA GLU A 365 -20.11 -12.29 -36.78
C GLU A 365 -20.07 -10.92 -37.49
N LYS A 366 -21.19 -10.19 -37.49
CA LYS A 366 -21.28 -8.82 -38.00
C LYS A 366 -22.27 -7.99 -37.18
N GLY A 367 -21.79 -7.40 -36.11
CA GLY A 367 -22.59 -6.67 -35.14
C GLY A 367 -22.21 -5.21 -34.96
N ASP A 368 -23.11 -4.49 -34.31
CA ASP A 368 -22.97 -3.09 -33.90
C ASP A 368 -23.04 -2.98 -32.37
N ILE A 369 -22.35 -1.99 -31.80
CA ILE A 369 -22.39 -1.64 -30.37
C ILE A 369 -22.78 -0.16 -30.26
N LEU A 370 -23.88 0.13 -29.57
CA LEU A 370 -24.33 1.49 -29.27
C LEU A 370 -23.90 1.87 -27.85
N ILE A 371 -23.21 3.01 -27.73
CA ILE A 371 -22.69 3.55 -26.47
C ILE A 371 -23.26 4.95 -26.25
N GLU A 372 -23.81 5.20 -25.07
CA GLU A 372 -24.27 6.51 -24.61
C GLU A 372 -23.60 6.87 -23.29
N ASN A 373 -23.00 8.06 -23.22
CA ASN A 373 -22.40 8.60 -21.99
C ASN A 373 -21.54 7.58 -21.22
N SER A 374 -20.65 6.89 -21.93
CA SER A 374 -19.77 5.82 -21.40
C SER A 374 -20.46 4.55 -20.90
N ARG A 375 -21.65 4.23 -21.43
CA ARG A 375 -22.38 2.98 -21.18
C ARG A 375 -22.78 2.33 -22.50
N ILE A 376 -22.55 1.02 -22.60
CA ILE A 376 -23.12 0.22 -23.69
C ILE A 376 -24.63 0.12 -23.43
N VAL A 377 -25.44 0.60 -24.36
CA VAL A 377 -26.91 0.58 -24.25
C VAL A 377 -27.55 -0.49 -25.14
N ALA A 378 -26.87 -0.91 -26.21
CA ALA A 378 -27.32 -2.01 -27.05
C ALA A 378 -26.16 -2.69 -27.80
N VAL A 379 -26.30 -3.99 -28.03
CA VAL A 379 -25.43 -4.81 -28.88
C VAL A 379 -26.33 -5.70 -29.74
N GLY A 380 -26.06 -5.79 -31.03
CA GLY A 380 -26.90 -6.58 -31.94
C GLY A 380 -26.30 -6.74 -33.33
N GLU A 381 -27.00 -7.43 -34.21
CA GLU A 381 -26.59 -7.56 -35.62
C GLU A 381 -26.50 -6.18 -36.28
N SER A 382 -25.61 -6.04 -37.26
CA SER A 382 -25.35 -4.74 -37.88
C SER A 382 -26.59 -4.17 -38.57
N GLY A 383 -26.98 -2.95 -38.20
CA GLY A 383 -28.20 -2.29 -38.69
C GLY A 383 -29.50 -2.67 -37.96
N SER A 384 -29.45 -3.53 -36.94
CA SER A 384 -30.63 -3.90 -36.13
C SER A 384 -30.94 -2.92 -34.99
N LEU A 385 -29.99 -2.05 -34.65
CA LEU A 385 -30.10 -1.16 -33.49
C LEU A 385 -30.83 0.14 -33.84
N ASP A 386 -31.65 0.63 -32.91
CA ASP A 386 -32.23 1.98 -32.95
C ASP A 386 -31.17 3.02 -32.59
N VAL A 387 -30.52 3.59 -33.59
CA VAL A 387 -29.41 4.55 -33.39
C VAL A 387 -29.92 6.00 -33.37
N PRO A 388 -29.70 6.75 -32.27
CA PRO A 388 -30.05 8.17 -32.20
C PRO A 388 -29.41 9.00 -33.32
N LYS A 389 -30.15 10.00 -33.82
CA LYS A 389 -29.62 10.95 -34.81
C LYS A 389 -28.43 11.71 -34.21
N GLY A 390 -27.33 11.80 -34.97
CA GLY A 390 -26.11 12.49 -34.53
C GLY A 390 -25.11 11.61 -33.78
N ALA A 391 -25.40 10.31 -33.60
CA ALA A 391 -24.41 9.36 -33.08
C ALA A 391 -23.14 9.34 -33.94
N LYS A 392 -21.98 9.44 -33.31
CA LYS A 392 -20.69 9.32 -34.00
C LYS A 392 -20.45 7.86 -34.37
N THR A 393 -20.32 7.57 -35.66
CA THR A 393 -20.04 6.20 -36.13
C THR A 393 -18.53 5.93 -36.19
N ILE A 394 -18.12 4.76 -35.67
CA ILE A 394 -16.79 4.19 -35.82
C ILE A 394 -16.96 2.91 -36.65
N ASP A 395 -16.34 2.87 -37.84
CA ASP A 395 -16.32 1.66 -38.66
C ASP A 395 -15.30 0.66 -38.08
N ALA A 396 -15.80 -0.51 -37.68
CA ALA A 396 -15.02 -1.62 -37.15
C ALA A 396 -15.12 -2.86 -38.05
N THR A 397 -15.51 -2.70 -39.33
CA THR A 397 -15.51 -3.76 -40.33
C THR A 397 -14.15 -4.44 -40.41
N GLY A 398 -14.14 -5.78 -40.39
CA GLY A 398 -12.90 -6.58 -40.41
C GLY A 398 -12.13 -6.61 -39.08
N LYS A 399 -12.69 -6.05 -38.01
CA LYS A 399 -12.13 -6.13 -36.65
C LYS A 399 -12.96 -7.07 -35.77
N THR A 400 -12.30 -7.63 -34.76
CA THR A 400 -12.94 -8.36 -33.67
C THR A 400 -12.95 -7.48 -32.42
N ILE A 401 -14.08 -7.47 -31.71
CA ILE A 401 -14.25 -6.79 -30.43
C ILE A 401 -14.49 -7.83 -29.35
N THR A 402 -13.77 -7.70 -28.25
CA THR A 402 -13.98 -8.43 -26.99
C THR A 402 -14.32 -7.43 -25.89
N PRO A 403 -14.85 -7.89 -24.73
CA PRO A 403 -14.80 -7.09 -23.52
C PRO A 403 -13.35 -6.69 -23.21
N GLY A 404 -13.19 -5.56 -22.51
CA GLY A 404 -11.88 -5.13 -22.03
C GLY A 404 -11.33 -6.11 -21.01
N PHE A 405 -10.02 -6.37 -21.05
CA PHE A 405 -9.39 -7.38 -20.21
C PHE A 405 -9.35 -6.96 -18.74
N VAL A 406 -9.37 -7.96 -17.86
CA VAL A 406 -9.30 -7.81 -16.40
C VAL A 406 -8.10 -8.60 -15.90
N ASP A 407 -7.06 -7.89 -15.47
CA ASP A 407 -5.91 -8.53 -14.83
C ASP A 407 -6.18 -8.69 -13.32
N THR A 408 -6.34 -9.93 -12.86
CA THR A 408 -6.79 -10.24 -11.49
C THR A 408 -5.66 -10.21 -10.45
N HIS A 409 -4.40 -10.06 -10.87
CA HIS A 409 -3.23 -9.96 -10.01
C HIS A 409 -2.15 -9.14 -10.74
N ALA A 410 -2.25 -7.82 -10.66
CA ALA A 410 -1.57 -6.90 -11.59
C ALA A 410 -0.67 -5.89 -10.88
N HIS A 411 0.24 -6.31 -9.99
CA HIS A 411 1.03 -5.39 -9.14
C HIS A 411 1.45 -4.09 -9.87
N MET A 412 0.80 -2.97 -9.53
CA MET A 412 0.99 -1.66 -10.15
C MET A 412 1.80 -0.84 -9.14
N TRP A 413 3.14 -0.89 -9.18
CA TRP A 413 4.02 -0.20 -8.22
C TRP A 413 4.47 1.17 -8.75
N PRO A 414 3.64 2.24 -8.71
CA PRO A 414 4.05 3.58 -9.09
C PRO A 414 4.99 4.17 -8.04
N ASN A 415 5.58 5.33 -8.35
CA ASN A 415 6.33 6.12 -7.38
C ASN A 415 5.51 6.41 -6.12
N TRP A 416 6.11 6.14 -4.96
CA TRP A 416 5.53 6.40 -3.64
C TRP A 416 5.86 7.79 -3.11
N GLY A 417 5.05 8.30 -2.19
CA GLY A 417 5.24 9.62 -1.57
C GLY A 417 4.88 10.77 -2.50
N ILE A 418 5.86 11.39 -3.16
CA ILE A 418 5.55 12.41 -4.18
C ILE A 418 5.00 11.70 -5.42
N HIS A 419 3.83 12.13 -5.90
CA HIS A 419 3.18 11.53 -7.06
C HIS A 419 3.53 12.23 -8.36
N LYS A 420 3.69 11.44 -9.43
CA LYS A 420 3.84 11.94 -10.80
C LYS A 420 2.48 12.32 -11.41
N ASN A 421 2.48 13.30 -12.30
CA ASN A 421 1.26 13.78 -12.96
C ASN A 421 0.67 12.79 -13.98
N GLN A 422 1.48 11.86 -14.50
CA GLN A 422 1.06 10.72 -15.29
C GLN A 422 2.00 9.57 -14.96
N VAL A 423 1.46 8.35 -14.86
CA VAL A 423 2.23 7.14 -14.58
C VAL A 423 2.14 6.20 -15.78
N TRP A 424 3.30 5.76 -16.24
CA TRP A 424 3.44 4.95 -17.45
C TRP A 424 2.79 3.56 -17.31
N ILE A 425 2.90 2.94 -16.13
CA ILE A 425 2.36 1.60 -15.80
C ILE A 425 0.86 1.50 -16.13
N TYR A 426 0.08 2.49 -15.71
CA TYR A 426 -1.36 2.53 -16.00
C TYR A 426 -1.65 2.70 -17.49
N SER A 427 -0.89 3.54 -18.19
CA SER A 427 -1.07 3.76 -19.63
C SER A 427 -0.67 2.54 -20.46
N ALA A 428 0.41 1.86 -20.09
CA ALA A 428 0.89 0.65 -20.77
C ALA A 428 -0.17 -0.47 -20.72
N ASN A 429 -0.76 -0.73 -19.54
CA ASN A 429 -1.85 -1.70 -19.40
C ASN A 429 -3.06 -1.35 -20.26
N LEU A 430 -3.52 -0.10 -20.21
CA LEU A 430 -4.65 0.34 -20.99
C LEU A 430 -4.40 0.22 -22.50
N ALA A 431 -3.18 0.53 -22.97
CA ALA A 431 -2.80 0.43 -24.37
C ALA A 431 -2.81 -1.01 -24.91
N TYR A 432 -2.66 -2.00 -24.03
CA TYR A 432 -2.76 -3.44 -24.33
C TYR A 432 -4.16 -4.01 -24.08
N GLY A 433 -5.16 -3.16 -23.83
CA GLY A 433 -6.55 -3.59 -23.69
C GLY A 433 -6.94 -4.05 -22.29
N VAL A 434 -6.03 -3.98 -21.31
CA VAL A 434 -6.35 -4.18 -19.90
C VAL A 434 -7.09 -2.94 -19.41
N THR A 435 -8.39 -3.07 -19.20
CA THR A 435 -9.27 -1.96 -18.80
C THR A 435 -9.57 -1.97 -17.30
N THR A 436 -9.21 -3.06 -16.63
CA THR A 436 -9.38 -3.24 -15.18
C THR A 436 -8.20 -4.02 -14.64
N THR A 437 -7.67 -3.55 -13.53
CA THR A 437 -6.62 -4.26 -12.78
C THR A 437 -7.08 -4.48 -11.36
N ARG A 438 -6.65 -5.61 -10.79
CA ARG A 438 -6.65 -5.84 -9.37
C ARG A 438 -5.20 -5.93 -8.89
N ASP A 439 -4.76 -4.93 -8.14
CA ASP A 439 -3.51 -4.97 -7.40
C ASP A 439 -3.74 -5.63 -6.03
N PRO A 440 -3.20 -6.83 -5.78
CA PRO A 440 -3.43 -7.51 -4.53
C PRO A 440 -2.58 -6.95 -3.38
N GLN A 441 -1.49 -6.21 -3.62
CA GLN A 441 -0.61 -5.69 -2.58
C GLN A 441 0.36 -4.67 -3.17
N THR A 442 0.38 -3.44 -2.66
CA THR A 442 1.34 -2.39 -3.08
C THR A 442 2.16 -1.84 -1.90
N SER A 443 2.07 -2.42 -0.70
CA SER A 443 2.74 -1.97 0.55
C SER A 443 2.41 -0.55 1.05
N THR A 444 1.83 0.32 0.22
CA THR A 444 1.45 1.70 0.52
C THR A 444 -0.02 1.97 0.18
N THR A 445 -0.56 3.08 0.69
CA THR A 445 -1.87 3.62 0.31
C THR A 445 -1.82 4.54 -0.92
N ASP A 446 -0.64 4.88 -1.46
CA ASP A 446 -0.49 5.75 -2.63
C ASP A 446 -1.27 5.24 -3.86
N VAL A 447 -1.32 3.92 -4.06
CA VAL A 447 -2.07 3.27 -5.14
C VAL A 447 -3.56 3.62 -5.11
N LEU A 448 -4.13 3.88 -3.92
CA LEU A 448 -5.53 4.29 -3.76
C LEU A 448 -5.73 5.71 -4.29
N THR A 449 -4.76 6.60 -4.05
CA THR A 449 -4.79 7.97 -4.60
C THR A 449 -4.64 7.95 -6.12
N TYR A 450 -3.75 7.11 -6.66
CA TYR A 450 -3.64 6.94 -8.12
C TYR A 450 -4.92 6.34 -8.72
N SER A 451 -5.59 5.41 -8.03
CA SER A 451 -6.90 4.89 -8.44
C SER A 451 -7.94 6.00 -8.54
N ASP A 452 -8.03 6.86 -7.51
CA ASP A 452 -8.90 8.04 -7.53
C ASP A 452 -8.55 8.98 -8.70
N MET A 453 -7.27 9.13 -9.05
CA MET A 453 -6.83 9.97 -10.17
C MET A 453 -7.24 9.40 -11.53
N VAL A 454 -7.14 8.07 -11.71
CA VAL A 454 -7.67 7.40 -12.91
C VAL A 454 -9.19 7.57 -12.96
N GLU A 455 -9.88 7.30 -11.85
CA GLU A 455 -11.32 7.42 -11.78
C GLU A 455 -11.80 8.84 -12.08
N ALA A 456 -11.10 9.86 -11.59
CA ALA A 456 -11.40 11.26 -11.86
C ALA A 456 -11.14 11.69 -13.31
N GLY A 457 -10.44 10.87 -14.11
CA GLY A 457 -9.96 11.24 -15.45
C GLY A 457 -8.74 12.15 -15.44
N MET A 458 -8.03 12.26 -14.32
CA MET A 458 -6.81 13.08 -14.21
C MET A 458 -5.60 12.42 -14.86
N ILE A 459 -5.57 11.09 -14.92
CA ILE A 459 -4.51 10.30 -15.57
C ILE A 459 -5.11 9.16 -16.38
N HIS A 460 -4.39 8.68 -17.39
CA HIS A 460 -4.82 7.56 -18.22
C HIS A 460 -4.48 6.24 -17.55
N GLY A 461 -5.44 5.31 -17.46
CA GLY A 461 -5.25 4.01 -16.85
C GLY A 461 -6.48 3.08 -16.88
N PRO A 462 -6.29 1.79 -16.56
CA PRO A 462 -7.39 0.87 -16.25
C PRO A 462 -8.09 1.30 -14.96
N ARG A 463 -9.32 0.82 -14.75
CA ARG A 463 -9.95 0.85 -13.42
C ARG A 463 -9.09 0.07 -12.44
N VAL A 464 -8.66 0.71 -11.35
CA VAL A 464 -7.74 0.10 -10.39
C VAL A 464 -8.50 -0.32 -9.14
N TYR A 465 -8.65 -1.63 -8.94
CA TYR A 465 -8.99 -2.21 -7.65
C TYR A 465 -7.69 -2.53 -6.94
N SER A 466 -7.51 -2.06 -5.71
CA SER A 466 -6.31 -2.38 -4.93
C SER A 466 -6.69 -2.68 -3.49
N THR A 467 -5.94 -3.58 -2.85
CA THR A 467 -6.00 -3.76 -1.40
C THR A 467 -5.22 -2.67 -0.65
N GLY A 468 -4.35 -1.92 -1.34
CA GLY A 468 -3.34 -1.07 -0.72
C GLY A 468 -2.23 -1.91 -0.09
N PRO A 469 -1.85 -1.64 1.17
CA PRO A 469 -0.95 -2.52 1.92
C PRO A 469 -1.55 -3.93 2.08
N GLY A 470 -0.72 -4.97 2.15
CA GLY A 470 -1.19 -6.33 2.43
C GLY A 470 -1.40 -6.56 3.92
N VAL A 471 -2.27 -7.50 4.31
CA VAL A 471 -2.35 -7.96 5.69
C VAL A 471 -1.24 -8.99 5.90
N GLY A 472 -0.03 -8.49 6.18
CA GLY A 472 1.17 -9.31 6.23
C GLY A 472 1.63 -9.73 7.62
N TYR A 473 2.41 -10.81 7.65
CA TYR A 473 3.08 -11.28 8.87
C TYR A 473 3.95 -10.21 9.50
N TRP A 474 4.53 -9.29 8.71
CA TRP A 474 5.41 -8.22 9.16
C TRP A 474 4.68 -7.05 9.82
N MET A 475 3.35 -6.93 9.67
CA MET A 475 2.62 -5.75 10.18
C MET A 475 2.07 -5.97 11.58
N TYR A 476 1.53 -7.16 11.85
CA TYR A 476 0.79 -7.42 13.09
C TYR A 476 1.08 -8.79 13.66
N LYS A 477 1.14 -8.84 14.99
CA LYS A 477 1.01 -10.08 15.73
C LYS A 477 -0.43 -10.21 16.22
N ILE A 478 -1.31 -10.74 15.36
CA ILE A 478 -2.74 -10.93 15.69
C ILE A 478 -2.87 -11.78 16.96
N LYS A 479 -3.70 -11.35 17.91
CA LYS A 479 -3.78 -11.95 19.25
C LYS A 479 -5.12 -12.63 19.54
N SER A 480 -6.16 -12.20 18.86
CA SER A 480 -7.54 -12.69 18.98
C SER A 480 -8.31 -12.38 17.70
N LEU A 481 -9.54 -12.88 17.62
CA LEU A 481 -10.49 -12.55 16.56
C LEU A 481 -10.87 -11.06 16.58
N GLU A 482 -11.09 -10.51 17.77
CA GLU A 482 -11.44 -9.11 17.99
C GLU A 482 -10.31 -8.20 17.51
N HIS A 483 -9.06 -8.55 17.82
CA HIS A 483 -7.89 -7.83 17.29
C HIS A 483 -7.81 -7.92 15.76
N ALA A 484 -8.11 -9.08 15.16
CA ALA A 484 -8.18 -9.20 13.71
C ALA A 484 -9.25 -8.27 13.10
N LYS A 485 -10.44 -8.19 13.71
CA LYS A 485 -11.50 -7.27 13.27
C LYS A 485 -11.05 -5.82 13.32
N GLU A 486 -10.44 -5.38 14.42
CA GLU A 486 -9.93 -4.01 14.53
C GLU A 486 -8.86 -3.71 13.48
N VAL A 487 -7.91 -4.62 13.24
CA VAL A 487 -6.91 -4.45 12.18
C VAL A 487 -7.57 -4.34 10.81
N LEU A 488 -8.55 -5.19 10.49
CA LEU A 488 -9.19 -5.22 9.17
C LEU A 488 -10.12 -4.03 8.90
N LYS A 489 -10.53 -3.26 9.92
CA LYS A 489 -11.29 -2.02 9.71
C LYS A 489 -10.54 -1.01 8.86
N GLN A 490 -9.20 -1.00 8.88
CA GLN A 490 -8.38 -0.21 7.94
C GLN A 490 -8.86 -0.37 6.50
N TYR A 491 -9.17 -1.60 6.10
CA TYR A 491 -9.56 -1.92 4.72
C TYR A 491 -11.04 -1.68 4.47
N SER A 492 -11.93 -2.09 5.38
CA SER A 492 -13.37 -1.99 5.15
C SER A 492 -13.90 -0.58 5.32
N GLU A 493 -13.38 0.18 6.28
CA GLU A 493 -13.90 1.49 6.65
C GLU A 493 -13.06 2.66 6.13
N TYR A 494 -11.73 2.58 6.25
CA TYR A 494 -10.86 3.73 6.04
C TYR A 494 -10.31 3.82 4.62
N TYR A 495 -9.76 2.72 4.10
CA TYR A 495 -9.28 2.59 2.72
C TYR A 495 -10.41 2.22 1.74
N ASN A 496 -11.46 1.54 2.25
CA ASN A 496 -12.61 1.09 1.47
C ASN A 496 -12.27 0.18 0.28
N THR A 497 -11.33 -0.75 0.46
CA THR A 497 -10.73 -1.57 -0.62
C THR A 497 -11.53 -2.80 -1.03
N LYS A 498 -12.63 -3.12 -0.32
CA LYS A 498 -13.53 -4.29 -0.50
C LYS A 498 -12.87 -5.68 -0.47
N SER A 499 -11.55 -5.73 -0.50
CA SER A 499 -10.73 -6.93 -0.51
C SER A 499 -9.45 -6.70 0.27
N ILE A 500 -8.87 -7.81 0.74
CA ILE A 500 -7.56 -7.82 1.40
C ILE A 500 -6.70 -8.91 0.79
N LYS A 501 -5.38 -8.76 0.93
CA LYS A 501 -4.43 -9.84 0.67
C LYS A 501 -3.88 -10.33 2.00
N MET A 502 -4.24 -11.57 2.35
CA MET A 502 -3.70 -12.26 3.51
C MET A 502 -2.33 -12.82 3.15
N TYR A 503 -1.30 -12.14 3.64
CA TYR A 503 0.09 -12.39 3.26
C TYR A 503 0.79 -13.19 4.36
N LEU A 504 0.50 -14.50 4.38
CA LEU A 504 1.15 -15.50 5.22
C LEU A 504 1.10 -15.19 6.72
N VAL A 505 -0.01 -14.62 7.20
CA VAL A 505 -0.14 -14.19 8.60
C VAL A 505 0.03 -15.37 9.56
N GLY A 506 1.11 -15.34 10.34
CA GLY A 506 1.31 -16.13 11.55
C GLY A 506 0.96 -17.62 11.45
N ASN A 507 0.34 -18.17 12.49
CA ASN A 507 -0.11 -19.56 12.54
C ASN A 507 -1.55 -19.73 11.98
N ARG A 508 -2.02 -20.97 11.85
CA ARG A 508 -3.35 -21.26 11.28
C ARG A 508 -4.49 -20.60 12.06
N GLN A 509 -4.42 -20.59 13.39
CA GLN A 509 -5.45 -19.94 14.23
C GLN A 509 -5.58 -18.44 13.90
N GLN A 510 -4.45 -17.75 13.69
CA GLN A 510 -4.44 -16.34 13.30
C GLN A 510 -5.05 -16.14 11.91
N ARG A 511 -4.77 -17.03 10.95
CA ARG A 511 -5.41 -16.98 9.62
C ARG A 511 -6.91 -17.25 9.69
N GLN A 512 -7.37 -18.15 10.56
CA GLN A 512 -8.80 -18.37 10.77
C GLN A 512 -9.47 -17.12 11.33
N TRP A 513 -8.83 -16.42 12.27
CA TRP A 513 -9.33 -15.13 12.75
C TRP A 513 -9.41 -14.07 11.65
N ILE A 514 -8.43 -14.01 10.74
CA ILE A 514 -8.46 -13.08 9.59
C ILE A 514 -9.66 -13.35 8.69
N ILE A 515 -9.92 -14.61 8.29
CA ILE A 515 -11.04 -14.89 7.38
C ILE A 515 -12.41 -14.69 8.06
N MET A 516 -12.52 -15.04 9.35
CA MET A 516 -13.74 -14.77 10.12
C MET A 516 -14.01 -13.26 10.23
N ALA A 517 -12.98 -12.47 10.54
CA ALA A 517 -13.08 -11.02 10.58
C ALA A 517 -13.40 -10.42 9.20
N ALA A 518 -12.78 -10.93 8.13
CA ALA A 518 -13.05 -10.47 6.77
C ALA A 518 -14.51 -10.71 6.38
N LYS A 519 -15.07 -11.89 6.71
CA LYS A 519 -16.48 -12.19 6.48
C LYS A 519 -17.42 -11.23 7.21
N GLU A 520 -17.15 -10.94 8.48
CA GLU A 520 -17.97 -10.01 9.26
C GLU A 520 -17.88 -8.55 8.76
N LEU A 521 -16.75 -8.18 8.15
CA LEU A 521 -16.51 -6.84 7.61
C LEU A 521 -16.80 -6.73 6.10
N GLU A 522 -17.40 -7.76 5.50
CA GLU A 522 -17.71 -7.82 4.07
C GLU A 522 -16.48 -7.59 3.17
N LEU A 523 -15.33 -8.09 3.60
CA LEU A 523 -14.08 -8.08 2.85
C LEU A 523 -13.84 -9.44 2.19
N MET A 524 -13.36 -9.42 0.94
CA MET A 524 -12.95 -10.63 0.22
C MET A 524 -11.43 -10.87 0.36
N PRO A 525 -10.97 -11.86 1.13
CA PRO A 525 -9.54 -12.13 1.27
C PRO A 525 -9.00 -13.02 0.14
N THR A 526 -7.85 -12.67 -0.41
CA THR A 526 -7.03 -13.55 -1.25
C THR A 526 -5.75 -13.94 -0.51
N THR A 527 -5.25 -15.15 -0.72
CA THR A 527 -4.00 -15.62 -0.11
C THR A 527 -2.79 -15.47 -1.05
N GLU A 528 -1.58 -15.46 -0.50
CA GLU A 528 -0.32 -15.42 -1.28
C GLU A 528 0.17 -16.79 -1.77
N GLY A 529 -0.31 -17.87 -1.18
CA GLY A 529 0.17 -19.22 -1.50
C GLY A 529 1.54 -19.56 -0.90
N GLY A 530 2.52 -18.66 -1.00
CA GLY A 530 3.81 -18.76 -0.27
C GLY A 530 4.63 -20.01 -0.59
N LEU A 531 4.50 -20.55 -1.82
CA LEU A 531 5.22 -21.75 -2.28
C LEU A 531 5.02 -23.01 -1.41
N ASP A 532 3.97 -23.08 -0.57
CA ASP A 532 3.72 -24.20 0.35
C ASP A 532 2.35 -24.86 0.12
N TYR A 533 2.35 -26.04 -0.49
CA TYR A 533 1.13 -26.80 -0.78
C TYR A 533 0.32 -27.14 0.49
N LYS A 534 0.97 -27.49 1.60
CA LYS A 534 0.27 -27.83 2.85
C LYS A 534 -0.43 -26.59 3.39
N LEU A 535 0.23 -25.45 3.35
CA LEU A 535 -0.38 -24.18 3.71
C LEU A 535 -1.58 -23.87 2.81
N ASN A 536 -1.46 -24.06 1.50
CA ASN A 536 -2.53 -23.79 0.53
C ASN A 536 -3.77 -24.65 0.83
N MET A 537 -3.58 -25.94 1.11
CA MET A 537 -4.68 -26.83 1.47
C MET A 537 -5.34 -26.41 2.79
N THR A 538 -4.58 -25.94 3.79
CA THR A 538 -5.21 -25.41 5.01
C THR A 538 -6.05 -24.16 4.74
N GLN A 539 -5.64 -23.29 3.82
CA GLN A 539 -6.39 -22.09 3.45
C GLN A 539 -7.67 -22.43 2.68
N LEU A 540 -7.60 -23.40 1.77
CA LEU A 540 -8.76 -23.97 1.10
C LEU A 540 -9.78 -24.53 2.11
N LEU A 541 -9.31 -25.37 3.04
CA LEU A 541 -10.16 -25.98 4.08
C LEU A 541 -10.75 -24.94 5.06
N ASP A 542 -10.02 -23.85 5.32
CA ASP A 542 -10.52 -22.75 6.15
C ASP A 542 -11.52 -21.84 5.39
N GLY A 543 -11.69 -22.04 4.07
CA GLY A 543 -12.72 -21.40 3.25
C GLY A 543 -12.32 -20.09 2.59
N TYR A 544 -11.02 -19.85 2.36
CA TYR A 544 -10.56 -18.65 1.67
C TYR A 544 -11.12 -18.59 0.23
N PRO A 545 -11.74 -17.48 -0.20
CA PRO A 545 -12.41 -17.39 -1.50
C PRO A 545 -11.45 -17.15 -2.67
N GLY A 546 -10.20 -16.77 -2.42
CA GLY A 546 -9.22 -16.52 -3.47
C GLY A 546 -7.80 -16.96 -3.11
N HIS A 547 -7.09 -17.46 -4.11
CA HIS A 547 -5.71 -17.93 -4.05
C HIS A 547 -4.91 -17.27 -5.16
N GLY A 548 -3.82 -16.58 -4.81
CA GLY A 548 -2.83 -16.12 -5.79
C GLY A 548 -1.70 -17.13 -5.94
N HIS A 549 -1.04 -17.09 -7.09
CA HIS A 549 0.01 -18.00 -7.54
C HIS A 549 -0.45 -19.44 -7.80
N ALA A 550 0.41 -20.17 -8.52
CA ALA A 550 0.20 -21.57 -8.82
C ALA A 550 0.41 -22.42 -7.56
N LEU A 551 -0.34 -23.52 -7.46
CA LEU A 551 -0.09 -24.52 -6.43
C LEU A 551 1.27 -25.20 -6.70
N PRO A 552 2.17 -25.29 -5.71
CA PRO A 552 3.60 -25.60 -5.93
C PRO A 552 3.89 -27.10 -6.10
N ILE A 553 2.94 -27.87 -6.64
CA ILE A 553 3.12 -29.30 -6.94
C ILE A 553 2.55 -29.65 -8.32
N ASN A 554 3.11 -30.67 -8.96
CA ASN A 554 2.55 -31.25 -10.18
C ASN A 554 2.85 -32.76 -10.24
N PRO A 555 1.88 -33.63 -10.58
CA PRO A 555 0.48 -33.29 -10.86
C PRO A 555 -0.31 -32.95 -9.59
N ILE A 556 -1.37 -32.17 -9.75
CA ILE A 556 -2.42 -32.05 -8.72
C ILE A 556 -3.44 -33.15 -8.95
N TYR A 557 -3.77 -33.87 -7.88
CA TYR A 557 -4.71 -34.98 -7.90
C TYR A 557 -6.16 -34.49 -7.94
N ASN A 558 -7.05 -35.35 -8.43
CA ASN A 558 -8.46 -35.00 -8.69
C ASN A 558 -9.23 -34.59 -7.43
N ASP A 559 -8.89 -35.15 -6.27
CA ASP A 559 -9.49 -34.79 -4.99
C ASP A 559 -9.25 -33.32 -4.65
N ALA A 560 -8.01 -32.83 -4.82
CA ALA A 560 -7.69 -31.42 -4.62
C ALA A 560 -8.39 -30.52 -5.66
N ILE A 561 -8.39 -30.91 -6.94
CA ILE A 561 -9.09 -30.16 -8.00
C ILE A 561 -10.59 -30.05 -7.71
N GLN A 562 -11.25 -31.15 -7.40
CA GLN A 562 -12.68 -31.18 -7.08
C GLN A 562 -12.98 -30.35 -5.84
N THR A 563 -12.16 -30.48 -4.78
CA THR A 563 -12.35 -29.68 -3.56
C THR A 563 -12.25 -28.18 -3.84
N ILE A 564 -11.28 -27.74 -4.66
CA ILE A 564 -11.14 -26.34 -5.06
C ILE A 564 -12.37 -25.89 -5.86
N ALA A 565 -12.77 -26.67 -6.87
CA ALA A 565 -13.91 -26.33 -7.71
C ALA A 565 -15.24 -26.25 -6.94
N GLU A 566 -15.52 -27.25 -6.09
CA GLU A 566 -16.72 -27.29 -5.25
C GLU A 566 -16.75 -26.15 -4.23
N SER A 567 -15.60 -25.78 -3.67
CA SER A 567 -15.49 -24.63 -2.75
C SER A 567 -15.69 -23.27 -3.44
N LYS A 568 -15.61 -23.24 -4.78
CA LYS A 568 -15.58 -22.01 -5.60
C LYS A 568 -14.47 -21.04 -5.18
N MET A 569 -13.34 -21.56 -4.69
CA MET A 569 -12.14 -20.76 -4.48
C MET A 569 -11.55 -20.36 -5.84
N ALA A 570 -11.43 -19.06 -6.09
CA ALA A 570 -10.80 -18.53 -7.30
C ALA A 570 -9.28 -18.70 -7.23
N VAL A 571 -8.68 -19.33 -8.24
CA VAL A 571 -7.22 -19.54 -8.34
C VAL A 571 -6.67 -18.70 -9.48
N THR A 572 -5.78 -17.74 -9.16
CA THR A 572 -5.03 -16.96 -10.15
C THR A 572 -3.57 -17.43 -10.12
N PRO A 573 -3.13 -18.27 -11.07
CA PRO A 573 -1.86 -19.00 -10.97
C PRO A 573 -0.62 -18.14 -11.22
N THR A 574 -0.76 -16.97 -11.84
CA THR A 574 0.35 -16.05 -12.18
C THR A 574 1.54 -16.79 -12.79
N LEU A 575 1.30 -17.49 -13.92
CA LEU A 575 2.28 -18.34 -14.58
C LEU A 575 3.53 -17.60 -15.02
N LEU A 576 3.44 -16.28 -15.25
CA LEU A 576 4.61 -15.42 -15.41
C LEU A 576 5.60 -15.50 -14.26
N VAL A 577 5.15 -15.85 -13.05
CA VAL A 577 5.96 -16.11 -11.85
C VAL A 577 5.70 -17.54 -11.36
N SER A 578 5.97 -18.50 -12.24
CA SER A 578 5.70 -19.91 -11.96
C SER A 578 6.50 -20.43 -10.77
N TYR A 579 5.87 -21.31 -10.01
CA TYR A 579 6.49 -22.03 -8.90
C TYR A 579 7.13 -23.33 -9.36
N GLY A 580 8.32 -23.65 -8.85
CA GLY A 580 8.99 -24.95 -9.07
C GLY A 580 9.83 -25.08 -10.34
N GLY A 581 10.12 -23.98 -11.04
CA GLY A 581 11.01 -23.93 -12.20
C GLY A 581 11.15 -22.50 -12.74
N PRO A 582 11.87 -22.32 -13.87
CA PRO A 582 11.97 -21.04 -14.55
C PRO A 582 10.60 -20.44 -14.89
N TRP A 583 10.54 -19.12 -14.84
CA TRP A 583 9.31 -18.34 -15.01
C TRP A 583 8.84 -18.35 -16.47
N ALA A 584 7.53 -18.21 -16.70
CA ALA A 584 7.03 -18.08 -18.07
C ALA A 584 7.48 -16.75 -18.70
N GLU A 585 7.69 -15.71 -17.90
CA GLU A 585 8.25 -14.44 -18.37
C GLU A 585 9.61 -14.65 -19.09
N GLU A 586 10.48 -15.46 -18.52
CA GLU A 586 11.81 -15.75 -19.07
C GLU A 586 11.72 -16.47 -20.42
N PHE A 587 10.74 -17.36 -20.58
CA PHE A 587 10.45 -18.01 -21.86
C PHE A 587 10.08 -16.99 -22.93
N TYR A 588 9.19 -16.04 -22.64
CA TYR A 588 8.78 -15.03 -23.62
C TYR A 588 9.90 -14.04 -23.95
N TYR A 589 10.70 -13.62 -22.97
CA TYR A 589 11.89 -12.81 -23.30
C TYR A 589 12.88 -13.58 -24.17
N ALA A 590 13.01 -14.91 -24.01
CA ALA A 590 13.90 -15.72 -24.82
C ALA A 590 13.42 -15.89 -26.26
N THR A 591 12.09 -15.96 -26.47
CA THR A 591 11.47 -16.39 -27.73
C THR A 591 10.82 -15.26 -28.54
N GLU A 592 10.50 -14.13 -27.92
CA GLU A 592 9.81 -12.99 -28.54
C GLU A 592 10.72 -11.77 -28.76
N ASP A 593 10.38 -10.93 -29.74
CA ASP A 593 11.05 -9.65 -29.99
C ASP A 593 10.38 -8.48 -29.24
N VAL A 594 10.56 -8.49 -27.91
CA VAL A 594 9.87 -7.57 -27.00
C VAL A 594 10.35 -6.12 -27.16
N TYR A 595 11.65 -5.91 -27.37
CA TYR A 595 12.23 -4.57 -27.41
C TYR A 595 11.74 -3.77 -28.62
N HIS A 596 11.48 -4.42 -29.76
CA HIS A 596 11.04 -3.74 -30.99
C HIS A 596 9.52 -3.63 -31.12
N ASP A 597 8.75 -4.01 -30.10
CA ASP A 597 7.33 -3.67 -30.04
C ASP A 597 7.17 -2.14 -29.91
N LYS A 598 6.67 -1.51 -30.98
CA LYS A 598 6.49 -0.05 -31.06
C LYS A 598 5.53 0.50 -30.00
N LYS A 599 4.56 -0.29 -29.55
CA LYS A 599 3.60 0.12 -28.52
C LYS A 599 4.28 0.09 -27.15
N LEU A 600 5.05 -0.95 -26.83
CA LEU A 600 5.88 -0.95 -25.60
C LEU A 600 6.87 0.20 -25.61
N GLN A 601 7.61 0.43 -26.70
CA GLN A 601 8.56 1.55 -26.80
C GLN A 601 7.92 2.94 -26.59
N TYR A 602 6.62 3.06 -26.85
CA TYR A 602 5.89 4.31 -26.67
C TYR A 602 5.39 4.50 -25.23
N PHE A 603 4.84 3.45 -24.61
CA PHE A 603 4.20 3.54 -23.29
C PHE A 603 5.10 3.16 -22.11
N THR A 604 6.23 2.51 -22.36
CA THR A 604 7.15 2.03 -21.32
C THR A 604 8.47 2.82 -21.39
N PRO A 605 8.99 3.31 -20.24
CA PRO A 605 10.29 3.96 -20.20
C PRO A 605 11.39 3.08 -20.80
N TYR A 606 12.34 3.72 -21.50
CA TYR A 606 13.44 3.02 -22.16
C TYR A 606 14.21 2.11 -21.19
N GLU A 607 14.57 2.62 -20.01
CA GLU A 607 15.38 1.86 -19.05
C GLU A 607 14.67 0.57 -18.62
N GLU A 608 13.38 0.66 -18.29
CA GLU A 608 12.55 -0.48 -17.90
C GLU A 608 12.45 -1.54 -19.00
N LEU A 609 12.15 -1.11 -20.23
CA LEU A 609 12.03 -2.03 -21.35
C LEU A 609 13.38 -2.64 -21.72
N ALA A 610 14.42 -1.82 -21.84
CA ALA A 610 15.73 -2.25 -22.28
C ALA A 610 16.41 -3.19 -21.28
N GLN A 611 16.28 -2.92 -19.97
CA GLN A 611 16.90 -3.77 -18.94
C GLN A 611 16.30 -5.18 -18.95
N LYS A 612 14.98 -5.31 -19.15
CA LYS A 612 14.28 -6.61 -19.14
C LYS A 612 14.43 -7.37 -20.46
N SER A 613 14.26 -6.69 -21.59
CA SER A 613 14.17 -7.35 -22.90
C SER A 613 15.50 -7.56 -23.61
N ARG A 614 16.50 -6.68 -23.40
CA ARG A 614 17.79 -6.76 -24.12
C ARG A 614 18.87 -7.49 -23.34
N ARG A 615 18.80 -7.47 -22.00
CA ARG A 615 19.75 -8.16 -21.12
C ARG A 615 19.02 -9.28 -20.38
N ARG A 616 18.97 -10.45 -21.02
CA ARG A 616 18.33 -11.66 -20.47
C ARG A 616 19.15 -12.18 -19.29
N SER A 617 18.53 -12.27 -18.12
CA SER A 617 19.17 -12.69 -16.86
C SER A 617 19.63 -14.14 -16.87
N ALA A 618 18.91 -15.01 -17.57
CA ALA A 618 19.20 -16.43 -17.71
C ALA A 618 18.67 -17.00 -19.04
N TRP A 619 19.17 -18.18 -19.39
CA TRP A 619 18.67 -19.00 -20.50
C TRP A 619 18.35 -20.38 -19.97
N PHE A 620 17.16 -20.86 -20.28
CA PHE A 620 16.66 -22.16 -19.88
C PHE A 620 16.24 -22.94 -21.12
N MET A 621 16.31 -24.26 -21.05
CA MET A 621 15.76 -25.13 -22.08
C MET A 621 14.23 -25.11 -21.97
N GLU A 622 13.53 -25.28 -23.09
CA GLU A 622 12.07 -25.22 -23.11
C GLU A 622 11.43 -26.22 -22.12
N GLU A 623 12.01 -27.42 -22.01
CA GLU A 623 11.56 -28.48 -21.10
C GLU A 623 11.78 -28.18 -19.60
N GLU A 624 12.59 -27.18 -19.25
CA GLU A 624 12.81 -26.76 -17.87
C GLU A 624 11.66 -25.88 -17.37
N HIS A 625 10.98 -25.16 -18.27
CA HIS A 625 9.85 -24.31 -17.90
C HIS A 625 8.65 -25.14 -17.44
N VAL A 626 8.08 -24.75 -16.29
CA VAL A 626 7.01 -25.54 -15.62
C VAL A 626 5.60 -25.00 -15.85
N PHE A 627 5.46 -23.80 -16.43
CA PHE A 627 4.17 -23.13 -16.57
C PHE A 627 3.14 -23.92 -17.37
N GLN A 628 3.55 -24.71 -18.38
CA GLN A 628 2.65 -25.55 -19.15
C GLN A 628 1.99 -26.64 -18.29
N LYS A 629 2.73 -27.19 -17.32
CA LYS A 629 2.20 -28.21 -16.38
C LYS A 629 1.20 -27.58 -15.41
N HIS A 630 1.47 -26.36 -14.96
CA HIS A 630 0.52 -25.57 -14.17
C HIS A 630 -0.72 -25.20 -15.00
N ALA A 631 -0.58 -24.84 -16.27
CA ALA A 631 -1.69 -24.58 -17.17
C ALA A 631 -2.59 -25.81 -17.39
N GLN A 632 -2.00 -27.01 -17.49
CA GLN A 632 -2.77 -28.27 -17.53
C GLN A 632 -3.58 -28.50 -16.25
N THR A 633 -3.04 -28.10 -15.10
CA THR A 633 -3.76 -28.13 -13.82
C THR A 633 -4.94 -27.15 -13.83
N MET A 634 -4.75 -25.94 -14.35
CA MET A 634 -5.83 -24.96 -14.48
C MET A 634 -6.92 -25.40 -15.45
N LYS A 635 -6.55 -26.07 -16.55
CA LYS A 635 -7.51 -26.71 -17.45
C LYS A 635 -8.41 -27.69 -16.68
N LYS A 636 -7.82 -28.61 -15.91
CA LYS A 636 -8.60 -29.57 -15.11
C LYS A 636 -9.50 -28.87 -14.10
N LEU A 637 -9.06 -27.74 -13.54
CA LEU A 637 -9.86 -26.95 -12.62
C LEU A 637 -11.09 -26.35 -13.33
N VAL A 638 -10.91 -25.73 -14.49
CA VAL A 638 -12.01 -25.16 -15.27
C VAL A 638 -12.98 -26.26 -15.75
N GLU A 639 -12.48 -27.39 -16.24
CA GLU A 639 -13.30 -28.55 -16.64
C GLU A 639 -14.09 -29.15 -15.47
N ALA A 640 -13.63 -28.95 -14.24
CA ALA A 640 -14.32 -29.33 -13.00
C ALA A 640 -15.29 -28.24 -12.50
N ASP A 641 -15.61 -27.22 -13.29
CA ASP A 641 -16.43 -26.06 -12.92
C ASP A 641 -15.78 -25.20 -11.80
N GLY A 642 -14.46 -25.13 -11.79
CA GLY A 642 -13.68 -24.27 -10.90
C GLY A 642 -13.43 -22.87 -11.48
N LEU A 643 -13.04 -21.94 -10.61
CA LEU A 643 -12.78 -20.54 -10.98
C LEU A 643 -11.29 -20.29 -11.17
N ALA A 644 -10.89 -19.96 -12.40
CA ALA A 644 -9.52 -19.57 -12.77
C ALA A 644 -9.46 -18.08 -13.12
N GLY A 645 -8.41 -17.38 -12.69
CA GLY A 645 -8.15 -15.98 -13.04
C GLY A 645 -6.92 -15.83 -13.93
N ILE A 646 -6.89 -14.79 -14.77
CA ILE A 646 -5.72 -14.35 -15.53
C ILE A 646 -5.05 -13.20 -14.78
N GLY A 647 -3.85 -13.43 -14.26
CA GLY A 647 -3.11 -12.44 -13.48
C GLY A 647 -1.65 -12.36 -13.91
N SER A 648 -1.20 -11.22 -14.43
CA SER A 648 0.16 -11.09 -14.99
C SER A 648 1.27 -10.90 -13.95
N HIS A 649 0.89 -10.72 -12.69
CA HIS A 649 1.75 -10.39 -11.55
C HIS A 649 2.50 -9.05 -11.67
N GLY A 650 2.45 -8.34 -12.79
CA GLY A 650 3.04 -7.00 -12.94
C GLY A 650 4.51 -6.99 -13.39
N GLN A 651 5.04 -8.13 -13.81
CA GLN A 651 6.39 -8.32 -14.36
C GLN A 651 6.65 -7.42 -15.58
N LEU A 652 5.72 -7.40 -16.53
CA LEU A 652 5.75 -6.51 -17.68
C LEU A 652 4.37 -5.89 -17.88
N GLN A 653 4.27 -4.59 -17.61
CA GLN A 653 3.01 -3.84 -17.71
C GLN A 653 2.52 -3.80 -19.16
N GLY A 654 1.23 -4.09 -19.38
CA GLY A 654 0.65 -4.22 -20.72
C GLY A 654 0.81 -5.61 -21.31
N LEU A 655 1.94 -5.90 -21.96
CA LEU A 655 2.12 -7.15 -22.71
C LEU A 655 2.08 -8.40 -21.81
N GLY A 656 2.48 -8.30 -20.54
CA GLY A 656 2.48 -9.42 -19.59
C GLY A 656 1.09 -10.08 -19.41
N TYR A 657 0.00 -9.32 -19.49
CA TYR A 657 -1.34 -9.92 -19.46
C TYR A 657 -1.56 -10.92 -20.60
N HIS A 658 -1.10 -10.58 -21.80
CA HIS A 658 -1.25 -11.44 -22.99
C HIS A 658 -0.37 -12.68 -22.89
N TRP A 659 0.82 -12.55 -22.29
CA TRP A 659 1.69 -13.68 -22.01
C TRP A 659 1.10 -14.63 -20.97
N GLU A 660 0.43 -14.11 -19.93
CA GLU A 660 -0.30 -14.96 -18.98
C GLU A 660 -1.44 -15.70 -19.69
N LEU A 661 -2.17 -15.00 -20.57
CA LEU A 661 -3.23 -15.59 -21.40
C LEU A 661 -2.69 -16.73 -22.28
N TRP A 662 -1.56 -16.52 -22.95
CA TRP A 662 -0.90 -17.55 -23.76
C TRP A 662 -0.35 -18.71 -22.91
N SER A 663 0.18 -18.40 -21.72
CA SER A 663 0.67 -19.40 -20.77
C SER A 663 -0.46 -20.30 -20.31
N MET A 664 -1.62 -19.73 -20.00
CA MET A 664 -2.83 -20.48 -19.63
C MET A 664 -3.32 -21.36 -20.77
N ALA A 665 -3.33 -20.85 -22.00
CA ALA A 665 -3.71 -21.63 -23.18
C ALA A 665 -2.74 -22.81 -23.48
N SER A 666 -1.47 -22.69 -23.09
CA SER A 666 -0.44 -23.73 -23.35
C SER A 666 -0.76 -25.08 -22.70
N GLY A 667 -1.62 -25.10 -21.68
CA GLY A 667 -2.12 -26.33 -21.05
C GLY A 667 -3.17 -27.09 -21.88
N GLY A 668 -3.53 -26.58 -23.06
CA GLY A 668 -4.55 -27.15 -23.94
C GLY A 668 -5.98 -26.80 -23.54
N MET A 669 -6.18 -25.70 -22.81
CA MET A 669 -7.49 -25.15 -22.47
C MET A 669 -8.13 -24.54 -23.75
N GLU A 670 -9.44 -24.63 -23.89
CA GLU A 670 -10.14 -24.02 -25.02
C GLU A 670 -9.97 -22.50 -24.99
N ARG A 671 -9.76 -21.88 -26.16
CA ARG A 671 -9.45 -20.45 -26.24
C ARG A 671 -10.56 -19.55 -25.66
N MET A 672 -11.81 -20.01 -25.69
CA MET A 672 -12.94 -19.27 -25.13
C MET A 672 -12.98 -19.35 -23.60
N ASP A 673 -12.44 -20.41 -23.00
CA ASP A 673 -12.35 -20.54 -21.54
C ASP A 673 -11.17 -19.74 -20.98
N VAL A 674 -10.12 -19.54 -21.80
CA VAL A 674 -8.96 -18.71 -21.45
C VAL A 674 -9.28 -17.21 -21.54
N LEU A 675 -10.12 -16.82 -22.50
CA LEU A 675 -10.61 -15.45 -22.69
C LEU A 675 -11.62 -15.07 -21.60
#